data_AF-A0A165ATA3-F1
#
_entry.id   AF-A0A165ATA3-F1
#
_cell.length_a   1.000
_cell.length_b   1.000
_cell.length_c   1.000
_cell.angle_alpha   90.00
_cell.angle_beta   90.00
_cell.angle_gamma   90.00
#
_symmetry.space_group_name_H-M   'P 1'
#
loop_
_entity.id
_entity.type
_entity.pdbx_description
1 polymer ?
#
loop_
_entity_poly.entity_id
_entity_poly.type
_entity_poly.pdbx_seq_one_letter_code
_entity_poly.pdbx_strand_id
1 'polypeptide(L)'
;MSLTITACKHAVSFVRRYRLPRSQRDDSITPAHHLERRCSRRTRWGSHGVHRWARADVGGVVCTHQRPPCLSFDHPRALCRLDDPRTSPREALCARASQIAPLLSPYTATSCSLVRANPLHSSFATVAVPVPNAMSRSRRPAPSVAHTLVPSPRLTNAQIHARYGDASSATQEKGKWVGGAPQDSEQEDHEAHGERARVEGPRACTAVCKGHAHRTSRGSLPSRFDGSNTIPHQILDGNGLERMEDTPEERALMRELAAASIVLLKNEGGVLPLKPKVQGIKKIAIVGGNAKAAVLSGGRSAALKPSFFVSPYDGIVAALGKVAPDIEVTYCEGARVYMLTPSLDWDMFTEDGRHGWMGTWYAHESDESIMRVKEPLKTQYIDETRMFFSMSYPVELTKLWTLKVTGFLKPCETDCDFEFGLSSAGRTKLYVDGELVIDNWTRQTRGDAFSGSGLTEDKGVVPLKAGVKHEIVIEYCNVHALAAADPDEAVMDSNPGVQLGGVMVEDADALMACAERVAAEADAVVVVVGLNADWEMEGYDRTTLALPGQTDELVWHVARANKRKHTVVVTQAGSAITMPWAEEPGVLGIVHAWYLSNATGEAVGDVLVRRVNPCGRMSLMFGRTLEDYASFGHYRSENGKVRYGEDLFVGYKHFHHRGIAPQWPFGYGLSYTMFAFSNFSRASASASPVLRLAIGWTECTPAFPSQYSHGPFSKFLAS
;
A
#
# COMPACT_ATOMS: atom_id res chain seq x y z
N MET A 1 40.69 -5.71 8.86
CA MET A 1 40.66 -4.51 8.00
C MET A 1 39.86 -3.45 8.73
N SER A 2 40.48 -2.33 9.11
CA SER A 2 39.79 -1.22 9.77
C SER A 2 39.03 -0.42 8.72
N LEU A 3 37.72 -0.66 8.58
CA LEU A 3 36.86 0.16 7.74
C LEU A 3 36.32 1.31 8.60
N THR A 4 36.82 2.51 8.37
CA THR A 4 36.20 3.73 8.88
C THR A 4 34.85 3.89 8.17
N ILE A 5 33.76 3.47 8.81
CA ILE A 5 32.40 3.79 8.35
C ILE A 5 32.22 5.29 8.57
N THR A 6 32.56 6.07 7.54
CA THR A 6 31.93 7.37 7.34
C THR A 6 30.48 7.04 7.02
N ALA A 7 29.55 7.50 7.85
CA ALA A 7 28.12 7.39 7.57
C ALA A 7 27.88 7.77 6.11
N CYS A 8 27.44 6.80 5.31
CA CYS A 8 27.15 7.01 3.90
C CYS A 8 26.08 8.11 3.81
N LYS A 9 26.50 9.30 3.42
CA LYS A 9 25.71 10.20 2.58
C LYS A 9 25.54 9.56 1.20
N HIS A 10 24.87 8.41 1.13
CA HIS A 10 24.35 7.85 -0.11
C HIS A 10 22.82 7.85 0.00
N ALA A 11 22.29 9.07 -0.08
CA ALA A 11 20.91 9.38 -0.46
C ALA A 11 20.78 10.80 -1.03
N VAL A 12 21.85 11.63 -1.03
CA VAL A 12 21.82 12.99 -1.56
C VAL A 12 23.10 13.28 -2.35
N SER A 13 23.27 12.58 -3.47
CA SER A 13 24.27 12.91 -4.51
C SER A 13 23.97 12.15 -5.82
N PHE A 14 22.73 12.26 -6.33
CA PHE A 14 22.42 11.86 -7.71
C PHE A 14 21.53 12.91 -8.39
N VAL A 15 21.88 14.19 -8.22
CA VAL A 15 21.40 15.28 -9.09
C VAL A 15 22.58 16.23 -9.33
N ARG A 16 23.53 15.80 -10.16
CA ARG A 16 24.51 16.67 -10.86
C ARG A 16 25.41 15.81 -11.73
N ARG A 17 24.94 15.47 -12.93
CA ARG A 17 25.70 15.32 -14.20
C ARG A 17 24.85 14.60 -15.24
N TYR A 18 23.83 15.29 -15.75
CA TYR A 18 23.36 15.08 -17.12
C TYR A 18 23.56 16.40 -17.87
N ARG A 19 24.75 16.55 -18.46
CA ARG A 19 24.96 17.50 -19.57
C ARG A 19 25.01 16.66 -20.84
N LEU A 20 23.92 16.65 -21.60
CA LEU A 20 23.95 16.25 -23.01
C LEU A 20 24.84 17.25 -23.77
N PRO A 21 25.78 16.82 -24.63
CA PRO A 21 26.51 17.73 -25.49
C PRO A 21 25.59 18.21 -26.62
N ARG A 22 25.46 19.53 -26.76
CA ARG A 22 24.93 20.17 -27.98
C ARG A 22 25.94 20.01 -29.11
N SER A 23 25.40 19.68 -30.27
CA SER A 23 26.02 19.76 -31.59
C SER A 23 26.66 21.13 -31.86
N GLN A 24 27.90 21.13 -32.36
CA GLN A 24 28.39 22.16 -33.28
C GLN A 24 29.29 21.54 -34.34
N ARG A 25 29.09 22.03 -35.56
CA ARG A 25 29.79 21.71 -36.81
C ARG A 25 31.22 22.28 -36.78
N ASP A 26 32.19 21.60 -37.36
CA ASP A 26 32.72 21.93 -38.69
C ASP A 26 33.90 21.02 -39.06
N ASP A 27 33.89 20.64 -40.34
CA ASP A 27 35.00 20.47 -41.29
C ASP A 27 36.25 19.66 -40.92
N SER A 28 36.39 18.53 -41.64
CA SER A 28 37.40 18.33 -42.70
C SER A 28 38.12 16.96 -42.67
N ILE A 29 38.11 16.34 -43.87
CA ILE A 29 39.11 15.39 -44.42
C ILE A 29 38.96 13.87 -44.07
N THR A 30 38.21 13.20 -44.96
CA THR A 30 38.38 11.89 -45.66
C THR A 30 39.77 11.18 -45.66
N PRO A 31 39.88 9.91 -46.14
CA PRO A 31 39.20 8.64 -45.77
C PRO A 31 40.21 7.44 -45.85
N ALA A 32 39.71 6.20 -46.13
CA ALA A 32 40.40 5.00 -46.64
C ALA A 32 40.77 3.92 -45.59
N HIS A 33 40.59 2.60 -45.80
CA HIS A 33 40.05 1.81 -46.90
C HIS A 33 39.88 0.34 -46.44
N HIS A 34 39.14 -0.43 -47.25
CA HIS A 34 39.05 -1.91 -47.38
C HIS A 34 37.86 -2.61 -46.68
N LEU A 35 36.77 -2.94 -47.41
CA LEU A 35 36.58 -4.05 -48.40
C LEU A 35 36.39 -5.39 -47.66
N GLU A 36 35.36 -6.23 -47.88
CA GLU A 36 34.45 -6.41 -49.02
C GLU A 36 33.39 -7.52 -48.68
N ARG A 37 32.31 -7.57 -49.50
CA ARG A 37 31.38 -8.72 -49.78
C ARG A 37 30.17 -8.88 -48.83
N ARG A 38 28.92 -9.03 -49.30
CA ARG A 38 28.36 -9.43 -50.61
C ARG A 38 26.88 -9.02 -50.72
N CYS A 39 26.46 -8.72 -51.95
CA CYS A 39 25.11 -8.42 -52.44
C CYS A 39 24.03 -9.49 -52.15
N SER A 40 22.75 -9.09 -52.05
CA SER A 40 21.79 -9.28 -53.17
C SER A 40 20.39 -8.65 -52.96
N ARG A 41 19.95 -7.94 -54.03
CA ARG A 41 18.59 -7.79 -54.63
C ARG A 41 17.46 -7.10 -53.82
N ARG A 42 17.04 -5.88 -54.23
CA ARG A 42 16.00 -5.48 -55.25
C ARG A 42 14.58 -5.84 -54.76
N THR A 43 13.63 -4.91 -54.60
CA THR A 43 12.99 -4.06 -55.65
C THR A 43 12.23 -2.82 -55.11
N ARG A 44 12.58 -1.63 -55.65
CA ARG A 44 11.74 -0.51 -56.14
C ARG A 44 10.20 -0.71 -56.18
N TRP A 45 9.44 0.35 -55.88
CA TRP A 45 8.63 1.26 -56.74
C TRP A 45 8.25 2.47 -55.83
N GLY A 46 8.54 3.74 -56.14
CA GLY A 46 7.81 4.66 -57.06
C GLY A 46 6.48 5.09 -56.40
N SER A 47 6.06 6.35 -56.24
CA SER A 47 6.42 7.64 -56.87
C SER A 47 5.47 8.75 -56.35
N HIS A 48 5.97 10.00 -56.30
CA HIS A 48 5.27 11.32 -56.37
C HIS A 48 4.59 11.83 -55.06
N GLY A 49 4.85 13.03 -54.54
CA GLY A 49 5.04 14.36 -55.15
C GLY A 49 3.70 15.13 -55.06
N VAL A 50 3.54 16.43 -54.78
CA VAL A 50 4.36 17.65 -54.72
C VAL A 50 3.49 18.76 -54.05
N HIS A 51 4.11 19.89 -53.65
CA HIS A 51 3.59 21.27 -53.43
C HIS A 51 3.23 21.64 -51.97
N ARG A 52 3.93 22.53 -51.23
CA ARG A 52 4.63 23.84 -51.43
C ARG A 52 3.69 25.05 -51.20
N TRP A 53 4.27 26.09 -50.58
CA TRP A 53 3.83 27.48 -50.30
C TRP A 53 3.34 27.72 -48.87
N ALA A 54 3.67 28.82 -48.17
CA ALA A 54 4.67 29.88 -48.32
C ALA A 54 4.71 30.69 -47.01
N ARG A 55 5.84 31.34 -46.73
CA ARG A 55 6.09 32.28 -45.64
C ARG A 55 5.30 33.59 -45.79
N ALA A 56 5.08 34.28 -44.67
CA ALA A 56 5.35 35.71 -44.57
C ALA A 56 5.67 36.10 -43.11
N ASP A 57 6.70 36.93 -42.98
CA ASP A 57 7.37 37.42 -41.78
C ASP A 57 6.70 38.66 -41.13
N VAL A 58 7.26 39.01 -39.97
CA VAL A 58 7.63 40.36 -39.47
C VAL A 58 6.80 40.90 -38.29
N GLY A 59 7.52 41.22 -37.20
CA GLY A 59 7.21 42.39 -36.38
C GLY A 59 7.55 42.27 -34.89
N GLY A 60 8.83 42.41 -34.52
CA GLY A 60 9.24 42.65 -33.14
C GLY A 60 9.36 44.13 -32.81
N VAL A 61 9.10 44.51 -31.55
CA VAL A 61 9.58 45.75 -30.93
C VAL A 61 9.94 45.48 -29.47
N VAL A 62 11.17 45.86 -29.11
CA VAL A 62 11.71 45.95 -27.74
C VAL A 62 11.70 47.42 -27.34
N CYS A 63 11.24 47.73 -26.13
CA CYS A 63 11.57 49.01 -25.46
C CYS A 63 11.98 48.78 -23.99
N THR A 64 13.19 49.21 -23.70
CA THR A 64 13.84 49.43 -22.40
C THR A 64 13.43 50.80 -21.81
N HIS A 65 13.31 50.92 -20.48
CA HIS A 65 13.79 52.05 -19.65
C HIS A 65 13.50 51.75 -18.16
N GLN A 66 14.52 51.57 -17.31
CA GLN A 66 15.21 52.59 -16.48
C GLN A 66 14.35 53.27 -15.40
N ARG A 67 14.77 53.05 -14.14
CA ARG A 67 14.27 53.65 -12.89
C ARG A 67 14.67 55.12 -12.75
N PRO A 68 13.96 55.90 -11.91
CA PRO A 68 14.54 57.00 -11.16
C PRO A 68 14.48 56.78 -9.61
N PRO A 69 15.26 57.54 -8.81
CA PRO A 69 15.60 57.21 -7.42
C PRO A 69 14.92 58.07 -6.33
N CYS A 70 14.97 57.50 -5.11
CA CYS A 70 15.01 58.06 -3.74
C CYS A 70 14.47 59.47 -3.43
N LEU A 71 13.63 59.54 -2.40
CA LEU A 71 13.59 60.66 -1.44
C LEU A 71 13.50 60.11 0.00
N SER A 72 14.51 60.48 0.79
CA SER A 72 14.70 60.28 2.22
C SER A 72 13.96 61.35 3.03
N PHE A 73 13.46 60.99 4.21
CA PHE A 73 13.27 61.94 5.32
C PHE A 73 13.72 61.31 6.63
N ASP A 74 14.60 62.05 7.32
CA ASP A 74 15.24 61.70 8.59
C ASP A 74 14.56 62.42 9.77
N HIS A 75 14.39 61.67 10.87
CA HIS A 75 14.46 62.03 12.30
C HIS A 75 13.41 62.97 12.97
N PRO A 76 13.22 62.92 14.33
CA PRO A 76 14.17 62.48 15.36
C PRO A 76 13.66 61.59 16.51
N ARG A 77 14.66 61.15 17.29
CA ARG A 77 14.62 60.44 18.58
C ARG A 77 13.84 61.19 19.67
N ALA A 78 13.20 60.42 20.56
CA ALA A 78 12.97 60.83 21.95
C ALA A 78 13.33 59.67 22.89
N LEU A 79 14.37 59.93 23.69
CA LEU A 79 14.75 59.17 24.89
C LEU A 79 13.81 59.57 26.03
N CYS A 80 13.30 58.59 26.78
CA CYS A 80 13.01 58.75 28.20
C CYS A 80 13.47 57.49 28.94
N ARG A 81 14.26 57.73 29.98
CA ARG A 81 14.94 56.77 30.85
C ARG A 81 14.22 56.77 32.20
N LEU A 82 14.34 55.63 32.88
CA LEU A 82 14.18 55.39 34.33
C LEU A 82 12.75 55.26 34.86
N ASP A 83 12.34 54.04 35.19
CA ASP A 83 12.34 53.58 36.58
C ASP A 83 12.29 52.03 36.66
N ASP A 84 13.24 51.45 37.39
CA ASP A 84 13.26 50.08 37.96
C ASP A 84 13.30 50.30 39.48
N PRO A 85 12.57 49.52 40.32
CA PRO A 85 13.16 48.28 40.82
C PRO A 85 12.17 47.12 41.09
N ARG A 86 12.70 45.90 40.94
CA ARG A 86 12.47 44.69 41.77
C ARG A 86 11.27 43.77 41.45
N THR A 87 11.53 42.64 40.78
CA THR A 87 11.73 41.30 41.38
C THR A 87 11.51 40.18 40.34
N SER A 88 12.54 39.34 40.15
CA SER A 88 12.43 37.99 39.59
C SER A 88 12.42 36.97 40.74
N PRO A 89 11.96 35.73 40.48
CA PRO A 89 12.82 34.63 40.90
C PRO A 89 12.87 33.49 39.87
N ARG A 90 14.04 33.37 39.24
CA ARG A 90 14.70 32.06 39.03
C ARG A 90 15.20 31.63 40.41
N GLU A 91 14.45 30.80 41.13
CA GLU A 91 14.91 30.02 42.30
C GLU A 91 13.73 29.23 42.90
N ALA A 92 13.28 28.19 42.20
CA ALA A 92 12.38 27.19 42.77
C ALA A 92 12.33 25.93 41.91
N LEU A 93 13.46 25.27 41.65
CA LEU A 93 13.52 23.84 41.24
C LEU A 93 14.95 23.26 41.27
N CYS A 94 15.79 23.75 42.19
CA CYS A 94 17.07 23.13 42.55
C CYS A 94 17.10 22.88 44.06
N ALA A 95 16.20 22.02 44.55
CA ALA A 95 16.26 21.46 45.90
C ALA A 95 15.33 20.23 46.01
N ARG A 96 15.62 19.16 45.26
CA ARG A 96 15.13 17.78 45.54
C ARG A 96 15.80 16.70 44.66
N ALA A 97 17.07 16.90 44.33
CA ALA A 97 17.90 15.90 43.65
C ALA A 97 19.22 15.76 44.42
N SER A 98 19.14 15.25 45.64
CA SER A 98 20.30 14.85 46.44
C SER A 98 19.80 13.94 47.55
N GLN A 99 19.44 12.71 47.19
CA GLN A 99 19.51 11.58 48.09
C GLN A 99 19.33 10.28 47.28
N ILE A 100 20.35 9.42 47.40
CA ILE A 100 20.41 8.00 47.03
C ILE A 100 20.88 7.67 45.60
N ALA A 101 22.20 7.53 45.49
CA ALA A 101 22.85 6.38 44.83
C ALA A 101 23.70 5.68 45.93
N PRO A 102 24.24 4.44 45.77
CA PRO A 102 24.14 3.50 44.65
C PRO A 102 23.82 2.04 45.09
N LEU A 103 23.43 1.16 44.16
CA LEU A 103 23.79 -0.26 44.20
C LEU A 103 23.90 -0.80 42.75
N LEU A 104 25.12 -1.12 42.36
CA LEU A 104 25.50 -1.89 41.18
C LEU A 104 25.95 -3.29 41.63
N SER A 105 25.83 -4.25 40.71
CA SER A 105 26.49 -5.59 40.64
C SER A 105 25.63 -6.81 41.06
N PRO A 106 26.00 -8.05 40.67
CA PRO A 106 25.63 -8.69 39.39
C PRO A 106 25.01 -10.09 39.60
N TYR A 107 24.35 -10.68 38.60
CA TYR A 107 24.11 -12.13 38.61
C TYR A 107 24.40 -12.79 37.27
N THR A 108 25.54 -13.49 37.25
CA THR A 108 25.88 -14.61 36.38
C THR A 108 25.18 -15.89 36.84
N ALA A 109 24.94 -16.78 35.87
CA ALA A 109 24.17 -18.02 35.88
C ALA A 109 24.45 -19.05 36.99
N THR A 110 23.43 -19.84 37.37
CA THR A 110 23.51 -21.33 37.34
C THR A 110 22.11 -21.97 37.43
N SER A 111 22.02 -23.16 36.81
CA SER A 111 20.92 -24.12 36.76
C SER A 111 20.37 -24.61 38.11
N CYS A 112 19.06 -24.83 38.20
CA CYS A 112 18.49 -26.02 38.82
C CYS A 112 17.03 -26.25 38.41
N SER A 113 16.77 -27.48 38.00
CA SER A 113 15.50 -28.13 37.77
C SER A 113 14.67 -28.23 39.06
N LEU A 114 13.37 -27.97 38.98
CA LEU A 114 12.38 -28.59 39.86
C LEU A 114 11.00 -28.64 39.20
N VAL A 115 10.37 -29.77 39.48
CA VAL A 115 9.22 -30.41 38.86
C VAL A 115 7.96 -30.15 39.71
N ARG A 116 6.77 -30.24 39.08
CA ARG A 116 5.38 -30.34 39.64
C ARG A 116 4.74 -29.02 40.11
N ALA A 117 3.43 -28.78 39.99
CA ALA A 117 2.30 -29.54 39.45
C ALA A 117 1.09 -28.58 39.25
N ASN A 118 0.17 -28.96 38.37
CA ASN A 118 -1.22 -28.49 38.30
C ASN A 118 -1.94 -28.58 39.66
N PRO A 119 -2.98 -27.75 39.87
CA PRO A 119 -4.33 -28.32 39.75
C PRO A 119 -5.35 -27.45 39.01
N LEU A 120 -6.36 -28.17 38.53
CA LEU A 120 -7.56 -27.78 37.81
C LEU A 120 -8.62 -27.07 38.69
N HIS A 121 -9.58 -26.48 37.97
CA HIS A 121 -11.04 -26.40 38.21
C HIS A 121 -11.68 -25.10 38.74
N SER A 122 -12.55 -24.56 37.86
CA SER A 122 -13.87 -23.91 38.06
C SER A 122 -13.95 -22.69 38.99
N SER A 123 -14.61 -21.59 38.59
CA SER A 123 -16.08 -21.53 38.54
C SER A 123 -16.58 -20.28 37.81
N PHE A 124 -17.75 -20.44 37.18
CA PHE A 124 -18.65 -19.42 36.65
C PHE A 124 -19.10 -18.41 37.72
N ALA A 125 -19.22 -17.13 37.34
CA ALA A 125 -20.12 -16.19 38.00
C ALA A 125 -20.56 -15.09 37.01
N THR A 126 -21.73 -15.30 36.44
CA THR A 126 -22.54 -14.30 35.72
C THR A 126 -23.12 -13.33 36.73
N VAL A 127 -22.88 -12.02 36.58
CA VAL A 127 -23.56 -10.99 37.36
C VAL A 127 -24.41 -10.14 36.43
N ALA A 128 -25.72 -10.40 36.46
CA ALA A 128 -26.76 -9.56 35.93
C ALA A 128 -27.01 -8.39 36.89
N VAL A 129 -27.12 -7.16 36.36
CA VAL A 129 -27.53 -5.97 37.10
C VAL A 129 -28.86 -5.48 36.51
N PRO A 130 -29.88 -5.14 37.32
CA PRO A 130 -31.25 -5.03 36.87
C PRO A 130 -31.59 -3.65 36.27
N VAL A 131 -32.49 -3.70 35.29
CA VAL A 131 -33.19 -2.56 34.67
C VAL A 131 -34.36 -2.13 35.56
N PRO A 132 -34.57 -0.81 35.79
CA PRO A 132 -35.89 -0.29 36.14
C PRO A 132 -36.54 0.42 34.94
N ASN A 133 -37.80 0.05 34.69
CA ASN A 133 -38.69 0.60 33.67
C ASN A 133 -39.15 2.03 33.97
N ALA A 134 -39.29 2.79 32.87
CA ALA A 134 -40.27 3.82 32.51
C ALA A 134 -41.06 4.57 33.63
N MET A 135 -41.01 5.92 33.59
CA MET A 135 -42.23 6.75 33.63
C MET A 135 -42.04 8.19 33.09
N SER A 136 -42.99 8.57 32.24
CA SER A 136 -43.59 9.88 31.95
C SER A 136 -42.75 11.07 31.45
N ARG A 137 -43.12 11.52 30.25
CA ARG A 137 -42.78 12.79 29.58
C ARG A 137 -43.24 14.01 30.40
N SER A 138 -42.35 14.99 30.54
CA SER A 138 -42.74 16.41 30.54
C SER A 138 -41.71 17.20 29.72
N ARG A 139 -42.16 17.76 28.59
CA ARG A 139 -41.35 18.65 27.73
C ARG A 139 -41.15 19.99 28.46
N ARG A 140 -39.90 20.34 28.76
CA ARG A 140 -39.43 21.73 28.87
C ARG A 140 -38.19 21.87 27.98
N PRO A 141 -38.07 22.94 27.17
CA PRO A 141 -36.89 23.15 26.34
C PRO A 141 -35.70 23.50 27.25
N ALA A 142 -34.64 22.70 27.18
CA ALA A 142 -33.36 23.04 27.79
C ALA A 142 -32.68 24.15 26.96
N PRO A 143 -32.04 25.14 27.59
CA PRO A 143 -31.37 26.22 26.88
C PRO A 143 -30.23 25.66 26.03
N SER A 144 -30.10 26.19 24.82
CA SER A 144 -29.00 25.90 23.90
C SER A 144 -27.68 26.35 24.53
N VAL A 145 -27.01 25.44 25.24
CA VAL A 145 -25.61 25.61 25.56
C VAL A 145 -24.86 25.31 24.28
N ALA A 146 -24.53 26.37 23.54
CA ALA A 146 -23.53 26.31 22.50
C ALA A 146 -22.23 25.85 23.17
N HIS A 147 -21.93 24.55 23.06
CA HIS A 147 -20.59 24.07 23.34
C HIS A 147 -19.67 24.74 22.32
N THR A 148 -19.06 25.84 22.74
CA THR A 148 -17.90 26.39 22.05
C THR A 148 -16.85 25.30 22.12
N LEU A 149 -16.70 24.56 21.01
CA LEU A 149 -15.56 23.69 20.81
C LEU A 149 -14.32 24.58 20.93
N VAL A 150 -13.67 24.55 22.09
CA VAL A 150 -12.33 25.12 22.25
C VAL A 150 -11.47 24.39 21.22
N PRO A 151 -10.90 25.08 20.22
CA PRO A 151 -10.03 24.43 19.26
C PRO A 151 -8.84 23.84 20.03
N SER A 152 -8.57 22.55 19.82
CA SER A 152 -7.26 21.97 20.12
C SER A 152 -6.16 22.90 19.58
N PRO A 153 -4.98 23.04 20.20
CA PRO A 153 -3.84 23.67 19.55
C PRO A 153 -3.47 22.81 18.34
N ARG A 154 -4.10 23.09 17.20
CA ARG A 154 -3.92 22.38 15.93
C ARG A 154 -2.48 22.60 15.49
N LEU A 155 -1.81 21.52 15.10
CA LEU A 155 -0.53 21.58 14.39
C LEU A 155 -0.77 22.37 13.10
N THR A 156 -0.48 23.67 13.10
CA THR A 156 -0.66 24.52 11.91
C THR A 156 0.62 24.56 11.09
N ASN A 157 0.53 24.82 9.79
CA ASN A 157 1.72 25.09 8.96
C ASN A 157 2.61 26.17 9.61
N ALA A 158 2.01 27.22 10.20
CA ALA A 158 2.75 28.25 10.91
C ALA A 158 3.57 27.69 12.10
N GLN A 159 3.03 26.73 12.87
CA GLN A 159 3.76 26.06 13.94
C GLN A 159 4.86 25.14 13.41
N ILE A 160 4.63 24.45 12.28
CA ILE A 160 5.63 23.61 11.62
C ILE A 160 6.80 24.47 11.13
N HIS A 161 6.52 25.55 10.41
CA HIS A 161 7.52 26.49 9.90
C HIS A 161 8.28 27.17 11.04
N ALA A 162 7.57 27.68 12.06
CA ALA A 162 8.20 28.40 13.18
C ALA A 162 9.09 27.49 14.03
N ARG A 163 8.71 26.21 14.19
CA ARG A 163 9.43 25.27 15.05
C ARG A 163 10.55 24.53 14.32
N TYR A 164 10.35 24.18 13.05
CA TYR A 164 11.26 23.32 12.29
C TYR A 164 12.00 24.04 11.15
N GLY A 165 11.64 25.28 10.83
CA GLY A 165 12.27 26.04 9.74
C GLY A 165 11.98 25.47 8.34
N ASP A 166 10.94 24.64 8.22
CA ASP A 166 10.54 24.04 6.94
C ASP A 166 10.02 25.14 5.99
N ALA A 167 10.37 25.08 4.71
CA ALA A 167 9.91 25.99 3.67
C ALA A 167 9.05 25.30 2.60
N SER A 168 8.74 24.01 2.79
CA SER A 168 7.90 23.21 1.90
C SER A 168 6.40 23.53 2.07
N SER A 169 5.59 23.16 1.07
CA SER A 169 4.14 23.31 1.10
C SER A 169 3.47 22.09 1.75
N ALA A 170 2.32 22.32 2.40
CA ALA A 170 1.44 21.25 2.83
C ALA A 170 0.15 21.23 1.99
N THR A 171 -0.17 20.08 1.41
CA THR A 171 -1.39 19.84 0.63
C THR A 171 -2.33 18.94 1.40
N GLN A 172 -3.62 19.25 1.39
CA GLN A 172 -4.60 18.46 2.11
C GLN A 172 -5.04 17.20 1.33
N GLU A 173 -5.36 16.14 2.07
CA GLU A 173 -5.92 14.89 1.53
C GLU A 173 -7.31 15.13 0.89
N LYS A 174 -7.60 14.39 -0.20
CA LYS A 174 -8.83 14.54 -0.99
C LYS A 174 -10.09 14.46 -0.12
N GLY A 175 -10.97 15.46 -0.23
CA GLY A 175 -12.28 15.47 0.43
C GLY A 175 -12.26 15.81 1.94
N LYS A 176 -11.10 16.08 2.55
CA LYS A 176 -10.97 16.37 4.00
C LYS A 176 -10.98 17.88 4.35
N TRP A 177 -11.41 18.75 3.45
CA TRP A 177 -11.51 20.19 3.72
C TRP A 177 -12.63 20.49 4.73
N VAL A 178 -12.26 20.68 6.00
CA VAL A 178 -13.17 21.00 7.10
C VAL A 178 -13.03 22.48 7.49
N GLY A 179 -13.61 23.37 6.68
CA GLY A 179 -13.57 24.82 6.91
C GLY A 179 -14.34 25.66 5.92
N GLY A 180 -14.36 26.97 6.16
CA GLY A 180 -14.67 28.02 5.20
C GLY A 180 -13.45 28.93 5.03
N ALA A 181 -13.53 29.96 4.20
CA ALA A 181 -12.42 30.86 3.84
C ALA A 181 -11.53 31.48 4.97
N PRO A 182 -11.89 31.52 6.27
CA PRO A 182 -10.97 31.98 7.31
C PRO A 182 -9.75 31.06 7.58
N GLN A 183 -9.70 29.83 7.06
CA GLN A 183 -8.53 28.95 7.23
C GLN A 183 -7.37 29.23 6.26
N ASP A 184 -7.63 29.94 5.15
CA ASP A 184 -6.62 30.41 4.18
C ASP A 184 -5.57 31.36 4.82
N SER A 185 -5.83 31.89 6.03
CA SER A 185 -4.90 32.80 6.70
C SER A 185 -3.92 32.15 7.66
N GLU A 186 -4.14 30.90 8.10
CA GLU A 186 -3.36 30.36 9.23
C GLU A 186 -2.95 28.87 9.15
N GLN A 187 -3.52 28.04 8.25
CA GLN A 187 -3.41 26.57 8.42
C GLN A 187 -2.89 25.74 7.23
N GLU A 188 -3.22 26.02 5.97
CA GLU A 188 -2.91 25.12 4.83
C GLU A 188 -2.61 25.88 3.51
N ASP A 189 -1.88 25.26 2.57
CA ASP A 189 -1.47 25.91 1.32
C ASP A 189 -2.34 25.55 0.09
N HIS A 190 -2.87 24.30 -0.02
CA HIS A 190 -3.71 23.86 -1.17
C HIS A 190 -4.71 22.73 -0.84
N GLU A 191 -5.86 22.72 -1.54
CA GLU A 191 -6.87 21.65 -1.57
C GLU A 191 -6.60 20.70 -2.76
N ALA A 192 -6.58 19.38 -2.54
CA ALA A 192 -6.46 18.40 -3.62
C ALA A 192 -7.73 18.33 -4.48
N HIS A 193 -7.57 18.27 -5.81
CA HIS A 193 -8.62 18.43 -6.82
C HIS A 193 -9.92 17.61 -6.60
N GLY A 194 -11.05 18.29 -6.86
CA GLY A 194 -12.38 17.77 -7.18
C GLY A 194 -13.17 18.87 -7.91
N GLU A 195 -14.18 18.53 -8.73
CA GLU A 195 -14.94 19.47 -9.58
C GLU A 195 -15.62 20.62 -8.81
N ARG A 196 -15.66 20.55 -7.47
CA ARG A 196 -15.94 21.69 -6.59
C ARG A 196 -15.00 21.67 -5.39
N ALA A 197 -13.80 22.25 -5.55
CA ALA A 197 -13.04 22.75 -4.40
C ALA A 197 -13.98 23.58 -3.52
N ARG A 198 -14.10 23.27 -2.22
CA ARG A 198 -15.04 24.00 -1.34
C ARG A 198 -14.65 25.49 -1.24
N VAL A 199 -13.39 25.78 -1.53
CA VAL A 199 -12.81 27.12 -1.74
C VAL A 199 -12.73 27.43 -3.23
N GLU A 200 -13.87 27.72 -3.86
CA GLU A 200 -13.82 28.33 -5.18
C GLU A 200 -13.11 29.70 -5.09
N GLY A 201 -12.24 29.99 -6.07
CA GLY A 201 -11.64 31.32 -6.28
C GLY A 201 -12.60 32.50 -5.99
N PRO A 202 -13.86 32.49 -6.47
CA PRO A 202 -14.85 33.50 -6.12
C PRO A 202 -15.29 33.56 -4.65
N ARG A 203 -15.53 32.43 -3.96
CA ARG A 203 -15.89 32.42 -2.52
C ARG A 203 -14.75 32.96 -1.66
N ALA A 204 -13.55 32.61 -2.04
CA ALA A 204 -12.35 32.94 -1.32
C ALA A 204 -11.93 34.41 -1.60
N CYS A 205 -12.14 34.91 -2.83
CA CYS A 205 -12.11 36.35 -3.13
C CYS A 205 -13.20 37.12 -2.37
N THR A 206 -14.41 36.57 -2.25
CA THR A 206 -15.50 37.18 -1.47
C THR A 206 -15.14 37.31 0.01
N ALA A 207 -14.46 36.32 0.59
CA ALA A 207 -13.98 36.37 1.96
C ALA A 207 -12.90 37.45 2.17
N VAL A 208 -11.97 37.61 1.22
CA VAL A 208 -10.99 38.70 1.23
C VAL A 208 -11.68 40.06 1.11
N CYS A 209 -12.65 40.20 0.19
CA CYS A 209 -13.42 41.44 0.03
C CYS A 209 -14.29 41.77 1.25
N LYS A 210 -14.78 40.76 1.97
CA LYS A 210 -15.54 40.93 3.22
C LYS A 210 -14.65 41.01 4.47
N GLY A 211 -13.32 41.03 4.33
CA GLY A 211 -12.37 41.15 5.45
C GLY A 211 -12.26 39.90 6.34
N HIS A 212 -12.79 38.76 5.91
CA HIS A 212 -12.71 37.48 6.64
C HIS A 212 -11.40 36.72 6.34
N ALA A 213 -10.59 37.19 5.39
CA ALA A 213 -9.24 36.72 5.08
C ALA A 213 -8.35 37.90 4.66
N HIS A 214 -7.09 37.95 5.10
CA HIS A 214 -6.18 39.06 4.79
C HIS A 214 -5.47 38.87 3.44
N ARG A 215 -5.30 39.94 2.66
CA ARG A 215 -4.59 39.93 1.36
C ARG A 215 -3.12 39.48 1.47
N THR A 216 -2.49 39.63 2.64
CA THR A 216 -1.11 39.23 2.92
C THR A 216 -0.93 37.72 3.08
N SER A 217 -1.92 36.97 3.60
CA SER A 217 -1.82 35.51 3.68
C SER A 217 -1.86 34.86 2.30
N ARG A 218 -2.56 35.49 1.35
CA ARG A 218 -2.50 35.12 -0.08
C ARG A 218 -1.29 35.63 -0.83
N GLY A 219 -0.61 36.67 -0.37
CA GLY A 219 0.65 37.10 -0.99
C GLY A 219 1.79 36.11 -0.72
N SER A 220 1.77 35.47 0.45
CA SER A 220 2.77 34.48 0.86
C SER A 220 2.59 33.09 0.23
N LEU A 221 1.40 32.76 -0.29
CA LEU A 221 1.08 31.45 -0.85
C LEU A 221 1.70 31.22 -2.25
N PRO A 222 1.48 32.09 -3.26
CA PRO A 222 2.18 32.03 -4.55
C PRO A 222 3.68 32.17 -4.38
N SER A 223 4.15 33.01 -3.44
CA SER A 223 5.58 33.20 -3.18
C SER A 223 6.26 31.99 -2.53
N ARG A 224 5.52 31.00 -2.01
CA ARG A 224 6.10 29.73 -1.51
C ARG A 224 6.26 28.71 -2.64
N PHE A 225 5.43 28.78 -3.66
CA PHE A 225 5.60 28.01 -4.91
C PHE A 225 6.67 28.61 -5.83
N ASP A 226 6.76 29.96 -5.85
CA ASP A 226 7.69 30.73 -6.69
C ASP A 226 9.03 31.01 -5.97
N GLY A 227 9.03 31.08 -4.63
CA GLY A 227 10.20 31.40 -3.81
C GLY A 227 10.96 30.17 -3.29
N SER A 228 10.41 28.96 -3.40
CA SER A 228 11.26 27.80 -3.50
C SER A 228 12.04 27.92 -4.80
N ASN A 229 13.36 27.72 -4.77
CA ASN A 229 14.07 27.15 -5.92
C ASN A 229 13.52 25.73 -6.17
N THR A 230 12.22 25.60 -6.43
CA THR A 230 11.62 24.48 -7.15
C THR A 230 12.37 24.51 -8.45
N ILE A 231 13.41 23.68 -8.53
CA ILE A 231 13.93 23.19 -9.79
C ILE A 231 12.67 22.94 -10.61
N PRO A 232 12.46 23.60 -11.77
CA PRO A 232 11.28 23.31 -12.57
C PRO A 232 11.37 21.82 -12.81
N HIS A 233 10.52 21.05 -12.14
CA HIS A 233 10.40 19.64 -12.45
C HIS A 233 10.04 19.70 -13.92
N GLN A 234 10.95 19.19 -14.76
CA GLN A 234 10.57 18.91 -16.13
C GLN A 234 9.29 18.11 -15.98
N ILE A 235 8.17 18.65 -16.44
CA ILE A 235 6.98 17.85 -16.66
C ILE A 235 7.47 16.83 -17.69
N LEU A 236 7.84 15.64 -17.20
CA LEU A 236 8.58 14.65 -17.98
C LEU A 236 7.80 14.31 -19.25
N ASP A 237 6.47 14.44 -19.17
CA ASP A 237 5.52 14.25 -20.24
C ASP A 237 4.41 15.31 -20.20
N GLY A 238 4.67 16.51 -20.73
CA GLY A 238 3.69 17.61 -20.77
C GLY A 238 2.44 17.36 -21.62
N ASN A 239 2.19 16.13 -22.07
CA ASN A 239 1.06 15.74 -22.90
C ASN A 239 -0.10 15.10 -22.12
N GLY A 240 0.06 14.84 -20.81
CA GLY A 240 -0.98 14.23 -19.99
C GLY A 240 -1.34 12.79 -20.36
N LEU A 241 -0.48 12.11 -21.13
CA LEU A 241 -0.67 10.71 -21.49
C LEU A 241 0.07 9.82 -20.48
N GLU A 242 -0.66 8.94 -19.82
CA GLU A 242 -0.07 7.88 -19.01
C GLU A 242 0.69 6.89 -19.89
N ARG A 243 1.85 6.45 -19.40
CA ARG A 243 2.70 5.47 -20.08
C ARG A 243 3.16 4.44 -19.07
N MET A 244 3.40 3.24 -19.58
CA MET A 244 3.97 2.14 -18.83
C MET A 244 5.37 1.89 -19.39
N GLU A 245 6.38 2.01 -18.54
CA GLU A 245 7.75 1.61 -18.84
C GLU A 245 8.06 0.28 -18.15
N ASP A 246 8.79 -0.57 -18.85
CA ASP A 246 9.12 -1.92 -18.39
C ASP A 246 10.49 -2.34 -18.89
N THR A 247 11.52 -1.74 -18.30
CA THR A 247 12.91 -1.98 -18.70
C THR A 247 13.53 -3.17 -17.92
N PRO A 248 14.46 -3.93 -18.52
CA PRO A 248 15.18 -4.99 -17.81
C PRO A 248 15.88 -4.51 -16.53
N GLU A 249 16.38 -3.28 -16.51
CA GLU A 249 17.03 -2.66 -15.36
C GLU A 249 16.05 -2.41 -14.21
N GLU A 250 14.86 -1.87 -14.49
CA GLU A 250 13.82 -1.66 -13.48
C GLU A 250 13.28 -3.00 -12.95
N ARG A 251 13.09 -4.00 -13.82
CA ARG A 251 12.74 -5.37 -13.41
C ARG A 251 13.76 -5.95 -12.43
N ALA A 252 15.05 -5.79 -12.73
CA ALA A 252 16.13 -6.26 -11.85
C ALA A 252 16.12 -5.54 -10.50
N LEU A 253 15.93 -4.21 -10.50
CA LEU A 253 15.84 -3.43 -9.27
C LEU A 253 14.62 -3.82 -8.42
N MET A 254 13.44 -3.98 -9.03
CA MET A 254 12.23 -4.43 -8.34
C MET A 254 12.44 -5.79 -7.67
N ARG A 255 13.06 -6.74 -8.39
CA ARG A 255 13.39 -8.07 -7.86
C ARG A 255 14.39 -8.03 -6.71
N GLU A 256 15.42 -7.18 -6.80
CA GLU A 256 16.40 -6.98 -5.73
C GLU A 256 15.74 -6.42 -4.46
N LEU A 257 14.95 -5.34 -4.59
CA LEU A 257 14.25 -4.71 -3.47
C LEU A 257 13.23 -5.67 -2.84
N ALA A 258 12.50 -6.42 -3.68
CA ALA A 258 11.57 -7.44 -3.22
C ALA A 258 12.29 -8.52 -2.39
N ALA A 259 13.40 -9.06 -2.90
CA ALA A 259 14.16 -10.09 -2.20
C ALA A 259 14.81 -9.60 -0.90
N ALA A 260 15.28 -8.34 -0.87
CA ALA A 260 15.84 -7.71 0.33
C ALA A 260 14.78 -7.41 1.42
N SER A 261 13.51 -7.28 1.02
CA SER A 261 12.40 -7.01 1.94
C SER A 261 11.90 -8.27 2.67
N ILE A 262 12.13 -9.46 2.10
CA ILE A 262 11.69 -10.74 2.67
C ILE A 262 12.36 -11.01 4.02
N VAL A 263 11.55 -11.37 5.03
CA VAL A 263 12.00 -11.71 6.37
C VAL A 263 11.90 -13.22 6.59
N LEU A 264 13.01 -13.89 6.89
CA LEU A 264 13.01 -15.28 7.33
C LEU A 264 12.68 -15.33 8.83
N LEU A 265 11.52 -15.89 9.19
CA LEU A 265 11.03 -15.95 10.57
C LEU A 265 11.45 -17.24 11.28
N LYS A 266 11.34 -18.39 10.59
CA LYS A 266 11.68 -19.71 11.12
C LYS A 266 12.51 -20.49 10.11
N ASN A 267 13.54 -21.20 10.57
CA ASN A 267 14.32 -22.12 9.74
C ASN A 267 14.96 -23.21 10.60
N GLU A 268 14.24 -24.31 10.79
CA GLU A 268 14.65 -25.45 11.60
C GLU A 268 15.21 -26.59 10.75
N GLY A 269 16.17 -27.34 11.29
CA GLY A 269 16.72 -28.53 10.65
C GLY A 269 17.41 -28.30 9.29
N GLY A 270 17.71 -27.04 8.93
CA GLY A 270 18.22 -26.70 7.61
C GLY A 270 17.21 -26.96 6.48
N VAL A 271 15.91 -26.81 6.77
CA VAL A 271 14.82 -26.95 5.79
C VAL A 271 15.00 -25.97 4.62
N LEU A 272 15.44 -24.74 4.93
CA LEU A 272 15.82 -23.72 3.97
C LEU A 272 17.32 -23.41 4.00
N PRO A 273 17.91 -23.10 2.84
CA PRO A 273 17.26 -23.08 1.53
C PRO A 273 16.93 -24.48 1.00
N LEU A 274 15.93 -24.56 0.13
CA LEU A 274 15.59 -25.76 -0.62
C LEU A 274 16.79 -26.12 -1.51
N LYS A 275 17.38 -27.28 -1.22
CA LYS A 275 18.49 -27.89 -1.96
C LYS A 275 18.07 -29.30 -2.37
N PRO A 276 17.23 -29.47 -3.40
CA PRO A 276 16.57 -30.74 -3.67
C PRO A 276 17.53 -31.93 -3.79
N LYS A 277 18.67 -31.74 -4.48
CA LYS A 277 19.71 -32.77 -4.64
C LYS A 277 20.36 -33.20 -3.32
N VAL A 278 20.59 -32.25 -2.40
CA VAL A 278 21.26 -32.51 -1.11
C VAL A 278 20.27 -33.07 -0.09
N GLN A 279 19.04 -32.58 -0.12
CA GLN A 279 17.96 -32.98 0.79
C GLN A 279 17.21 -34.24 0.31
N GLY A 280 17.52 -34.77 -0.88
CA GLY A 280 16.85 -35.94 -1.45
C GLY A 280 15.36 -35.70 -1.74
N ILE A 281 15.02 -34.48 -2.17
CA ILE A 281 13.67 -34.05 -2.56
C ILE A 281 13.54 -34.29 -4.06
N LYS A 282 12.58 -35.13 -4.46
CA LYS A 282 12.24 -35.41 -5.86
C LYS A 282 10.90 -34.79 -6.25
N LYS A 283 9.99 -34.66 -5.29
CA LYS A 283 8.66 -34.07 -5.48
C LYS A 283 8.37 -32.98 -4.47
N ILE A 284 7.94 -31.81 -4.94
CA ILE A 284 7.48 -30.68 -4.12
C ILE A 284 6.00 -30.43 -4.42
N ALA A 285 5.20 -30.25 -3.37
CA ALA A 285 3.86 -29.70 -3.50
C ALA A 285 3.89 -28.19 -3.19
N ILE A 286 3.27 -27.38 -4.03
CA ILE A 286 2.97 -25.97 -3.74
C ILE A 286 1.48 -25.88 -3.43
N VAL A 287 1.12 -25.34 -2.27
CA VAL A 287 -0.27 -25.31 -1.79
C VAL A 287 -0.64 -23.91 -1.30
N GLY A 288 -1.90 -23.50 -1.43
CA GLY A 288 -2.43 -22.29 -0.80
C GLY A 288 -2.99 -21.25 -1.76
N GLY A 289 -4.04 -20.56 -1.33
CA GLY A 289 -4.79 -19.58 -2.13
C GLY A 289 -3.93 -18.43 -2.67
N ASN A 290 -2.82 -18.09 -2.02
CA ASN A 290 -1.95 -17.01 -2.49
C ASN A 290 -0.88 -17.48 -3.50
N ALA A 291 -0.74 -18.80 -3.74
CA ALA A 291 0.31 -19.31 -4.62
C ALA A 291 0.17 -18.82 -6.06
N LYS A 292 -1.06 -18.78 -6.60
CA LYS A 292 -1.35 -18.28 -7.96
C LYS A 292 -2.12 -16.96 -8.00
N ALA A 293 -2.58 -16.46 -6.86
CA ALA A 293 -3.33 -15.21 -6.80
C ALA A 293 -2.46 -13.98 -7.12
N ALA A 294 -3.08 -12.98 -7.73
CA ALA A 294 -2.45 -11.69 -8.05
C ALA A 294 -2.42 -10.77 -6.80
N VAL A 295 -1.49 -11.03 -5.88
CA VAL A 295 -1.31 -10.24 -4.66
C VAL A 295 -0.13 -9.29 -4.79
N LEU A 296 -0.42 -8.05 -5.19
CA LEU A 296 0.58 -7.04 -5.57
C LEU A 296 0.91 -6.03 -4.46
N SER A 297 -0.15 -5.47 -3.85
CA SER A 297 -0.10 -4.38 -2.88
C SER A 297 -1.38 -4.38 -2.02
N GLY A 298 -1.46 -3.47 -1.05
CA GLY A 298 -2.74 -3.15 -0.40
C GLY A 298 -3.69 -2.41 -1.36
N GLY A 299 -4.97 -2.32 -1.01
CA GLY A 299 -5.98 -1.74 -1.89
C GLY A 299 -6.02 -0.19 -1.95
N ARG A 300 -6.80 0.32 -2.92
CA ARG A 300 -7.18 1.73 -3.12
C ARG A 300 -6.00 2.64 -3.50
N SER A 301 -5.83 3.81 -2.87
CA SER A 301 -4.96 4.89 -3.42
C SER A 301 -3.48 4.51 -3.58
N ALA A 302 -3.01 3.47 -2.87
CA ALA A 302 -1.66 2.92 -3.02
C ALA A 302 -1.56 1.78 -4.05
N ALA A 303 -2.69 1.28 -4.55
CA ALA A 303 -2.73 0.25 -5.56
C ALA A 303 -2.33 0.84 -6.92
N LEU A 304 -1.53 0.08 -7.66
CA LEU A 304 -1.04 0.46 -8.98
C LEU A 304 -1.21 -0.72 -9.93
N LYS A 305 -1.43 -0.40 -11.20
CA LYS A 305 -1.41 -1.39 -12.27
C LYS A 305 0.03 -1.83 -12.54
N PRO A 306 0.33 -3.13 -12.44
CA PRO A 306 1.68 -3.62 -12.68
C PRO A 306 1.99 -3.68 -14.18
N SER A 307 3.24 -3.42 -14.56
CA SER A 307 3.72 -3.67 -15.94
C SER A 307 3.91 -5.16 -16.25
N PHE A 308 4.15 -5.96 -15.22
CA PHE A 308 4.19 -7.41 -15.27
C PHE A 308 3.90 -7.98 -13.88
N PHE A 309 3.54 -9.26 -13.80
CA PHE A 309 3.38 -9.93 -12.52
C PHE A 309 3.91 -11.37 -12.62
N VAL A 310 4.69 -11.78 -11.61
CA VAL A 310 5.10 -13.18 -11.43
C VAL A 310 4.50 -13.69 -10.13
N SER A 311 3.60 -14.67 -10.25
CA SER A 311 2.98 -15.30 -9.08
C SER A 311 4.02 -16.05 -8.24
N PRO A 312 3.81 -16.21 -6.92
CA PRO A 312 4.65 -17.06 -6.08
C PRO A 312 4.88 -18.45 -6.69
N TYR A 313 3.84 -19.09 -7.23
CA TYR A 313 3.92 -20.37 -7.90
C TYR A 313 4.92 -20.34 -9.07
N ASP A 314 4.76 -19.41 -10.01
CA ASP A 314 5.60 -19.34 -11.20
C ASP A 314 7.06 -19.05 -10.85
N GLY A 315 7.28 -18.15 -9.89
CA GLY A 315 8.62 -17.81 -9.44
C GLY A 315 9.33 -18.93 -8.69
N ILE A 316 8.60 -19.69 -7.86
CA ILE A 316 9.11 -20.88 -7.17
C ILE A 316 9.44 -21.98 -8.18
N VAL A 317 8.55 -22.28 -9.12
CA VAL A 317 8.77 -23.29 -10.18
C VAL A 317 9.99 -22.91 -11.02
N ALA A 318 10.09 -21.66 -11.46
CA ALA A 318 11.22 -21.18 -12.25
C ALA A 318 12.55 -21.23 -11.48
N ALA A 319 12.54 -20.93 -10.17
CA ALA A 319 13.72 -21.03 -9.32
C ALA A 319 14.15 -22.48 -9.09
N LEU A 320 13.20 -23.38 -8.83
CA LEU A 320 13.43 -24.81 -8.67
C LEU A 320 14.00 -25.43 -9.95
N GLY A 321 13.43 -25.12 -11.12
CA GLY A 321 13.92 -25.63 -12.41
C GLY A 321 15.37 -25.26 -12.70
N LYS A 322 15.89 -24.15 -12.16
CA LYS A 322 17.30 -23.76 -12.28
C LYS A 322 18.24 -24.60 -11.41
N VAL A 323 17.79 -25.10 -10.26
CA VAL A 323 18.63 -25.84 -9.31
C VAL A 323 18.40 -27.36 -9.36
N ALA A 324 17.23 -27.79 -9.81
CA ALA A 324 16.81 -29.18 -9.95
C ALA A 324 15.82 -29.31 -11.14
N PRO A 325 16.31 -29.42 -12.38
CA PRO A 325 15.46 -29.50 -13.58
C PRO A 325 14.48 -30.68 -13.60
N ASP A 326 14.84 -31.80 -12.96
CA ASP A 326 14.05 -33.04 -12.95
C ASP A 326 13.06 -33.12 -11.78
N ILE A 327 12.86 -32.03 -11.03
CA ILE A 327 11.98 -32.02 -9.87
C ILE A 327 10.51 -32.05 -10.29
N GLU A 328 9.72 -32.93 -9.70
CA GLU A 328 8.27 -32.95 -9.89
C GLU A 328 7.65 -31.85 -9.01
N VAL A 329 6.85 -30.98 -9.61
CA VAL A 329 6.07 -29.97 -8.87
C VAL A 329 4.58 -30.26 -9.04
N THR A 330 3.87 -30.34 -7.93
CA THR A 330 2.40 -30.46 -7.89
C THR A 330 1.80 -29.23 -7.25
N TYR A 331 0.54 -28.94 -7.57
CA TYR A 331 -0.18 -27.78 -7.08
C TYR A 331 -1.59 -28.14 -6.60
N CYS A 332 -2.03 -27.49 -5.52
CA CYS A 332 -3.45 -27.43 -5.15
C CYS A 332 -3.74 -26.11 -4.43
N GLU A 333 -4.90 -25.48 -4.68
CA GLU A 333 -5.26 -24.22 -4.01
C GLU A 333 -5.50 -24.43 -2.50
N GLY A 334 -6.24 -25.48 -2.12
CA GLY A 334 -6.48 -25.86 -0.73
C GLY A 334 -7.52 -25.03 -0.01
N ALA A 335 -7.27 -23.73 0.19
CA ALA A 335 -8.21 -22.82 0.84
C ALA A 335 -8.22 -21.46 0.14
N ARG A 336 -9.42 -20.96 -0.14
CA ARG A 336 -9.66 -19.66 -0.76
C ARG A 336 -9.56 -18.54 0.27
N VAL A 337 -8.92 -17.45 -0.13
CA VAL A 337 -8.52 -16.36 0.78
C VAL A 337 -9.15 -15.01 0.46
N TYR A 338 -9.95 -14.91 -0.60
CA TYR A 338 -10.51 -13.63 -1.05
C TYR A 338 -11.73 -13.22 -0.23
N MET A 339 -11.90 -11.92 0.01
CA MET A 339 -13.12 -11.37 0.63
C MET A 339 -14.19 -11.09 -0.42
N LEU A 340 -13.77 -10.50 -1.54
CA LEU A 340 -14.57 -10.24 -2.73
C LEU A 340 -14.14 -11.22 -3.81
N THR A 341 -15.00 -11.55 -4.78
CA THR A 341 -14.57 -12.39 -5.89
C THR A 341 -13.33 -11.81 -6.59
N PRO A 342 -12.35 -12.65 -6.97
CA PRO A 342 -11.11 -12.19 -7.59
C PRO A 342 -11.36 -11.34 -8.85
N SER A 343 -10.49 -10.35 -9.07
CA SER A 343 -10.56 -9.50 -10.26
C SER A 343 -10.48 -10.31 -11.55
N LEU A 344 -11.28 -9.95 -12.55
CA LEU A 344 -11.23 -10.56 -13.89
C LEU A 344 -10.37 -9.75 -14.87
N ASP A 345 -9.54 -8.82 -14.36
CA ASP A 345 -8.71 -7.94 -15.20
C ASP A 345 -7.99 -8.72 -16.29
N TRP A 346 -7.34 -9.85 -15.96
CA TRP A 346 -6.56 -10.69 -16.87
C TRP A 346 -7.36 -11.73 -17.67
N ASP A 347 -8.65 -11.86 -17.39
CA ASP A 347 -9.53 -12.86 -17.99
C ASP A 347 -10.57 -12.25 -18.93
N MET A 348 -10.56 -10.93 -19.13
CA MET A 348 -11.43 -10.25 -20.06
C MET A 348 -10.72 -9.94 -21.39
N PHE A 349 -11.43 -10.14 -22.50
CA PHE A 349 -10.95 -9.86 -23.85
C PHE A 349 -12.01 -9.14 -24.69
N THR A 350 -11.57 -8.22 -25.55
CA THR A 350 -12.41 -7.59 -26.56
C THR A 350 -12.77 -8.59 -27.66
N GLU A 351 -13.67 -8.20 -28.57
CA GLU A 351 -14.08 -9.07 -29.67
C GLU A 351 -12.91 -9.48 -30.58
N ASP A 352 -11.98 -8.56 -30.84
CA ASP A 352 -10.75 -8.77 -31.62
C ASP A 352 -9.62 -9.48 -30.83
N GLY A 353 -9.88 -9.89 -29.59
CA GLY A 353 -8.95 -10.69 -28.78
C GLY A 353 -7.88 -9.87 -28.06
N ARG A 354 -8.02 -8.54 -27.99
CA ARG A 354 -7.17 -7.71 -27.13
C ARG A 354 -7.61 -7.90 -25.68
N HIS A 355 -6.66 -8.07 -24.78
CA HIS A 355 -6.89 -8.09 -23.33
C HIS A 355 -7.65 -6.83 -22.89
N GLY A 356 -8.71 -6.95 -22.08
CA GLY A 356 -9.62 -5.86 -21.72
C GLY A 356 -11.00 -5.96 -22.39
N TRP A 357 -11.72 -4.84 -22.49
CA TRP A 357 -13.10 -4.77 -22.96
C TRP A 357 -13.48 -3.35 -23.40
N MET A 358 -14.63 -3.19 -24.06
CA MET A 358 -15.05 -1.91 -24.65
C MET A 358 -16.06 -1.21 -23.77
N GLY A 359 -15.73 -0.01 -23.30
CA GLY A 359 -16.62 0.88 -22.56
C GLY A 359 -17.26 1.92 -23.47
N THR A 360 -18.59 1.95 -23.51
CA THR A 360 -19.40 2.90 -24.29
C THR A 360 -20.18 3.82 -23.35
N TRP A 361 -19.87 5.10 -23.43
CA TRP A 361 -20.42 6.16 -22.60
C TRP A 361 -21.62 6.82 -23.25
N TYR A 362 -22.64 7.09 -22.46
CA TYR A 362 -23.87 7.77 -22.87
C TYR A 362 -24.11 8.96 -21.93
N ALA A 363 -24.27 10.13 -22.52
CA ALA A 363 -24.86 11.27 -21.82
C ALA A 363 -26.35 11.00 -21.54
N HIS A 364 -26.91 11.77 -20.64
CA HIS A 364 -28.35 11.80 -20.39
C HIS A 364 -28.98 13.02 -21.07
N GLU A 365 -30.30 13.03 -21.19
CA GLU A 365 -31.04 14.10 -21.87
C GLU A 365 -30.81 15.49 -21.24
N SER A 366 -30.53 15.53 -19.94
CA SER A 366 -30.12 16.71 -19.18
C SER A 366 -29.38 16.31 -17.90
N ASP A 367 -28.78 17.27 -17.19
CA ASP A 367 -28.13 17.06 -15.88
C ASP A 367 -29.10 16.61 -14.76
N GLU A 368 -30.40 16.59 -15.05
CA GLU A 368 -31.48 16.27 -14.11
C GLU A 368 -32.28 15.03 -14.56
N SER A 369 -32.06 14.52 -15.78
CA SER A 369 -32.78 13.39 -16.34
C SER A 369 -32.01 12.08 -16.13
N ILE A 370 -32.68 11.04 -15.62
CA ILE A 370 -32.10 9.69 -15.55
C ILE A 370 -32.13 8.97 -16.91
N MET A 371 -32.73 9.59 -17.93
CA MET A 371 -32.87 9.00 -19.26
C MET A 371 -31.61 9.23 -20.08
N ARG A 372 -30.95 8.14 -20.49
CA ARG A 372 -29.82 8.17 -21.41
C ARG A 372 -30.25 8.57 -22.82
N VAL A 373 -29.42 9.33 -23.52
CA VAL A 373 -29.61 9.55 -24.96
C VAL A 373 -29.31 8.26 -25.73
N LYS A 374 -29.90 8.12 -26.92
CA LYS A 374 -29.78 6.89 -27.73
C LYS A 374 -28.38 6.70 -28.31
N GLU A 375 -27.78 7.77 -28.81
CA GLU A 375 -26.48 7.72 -29.48
C GLU A 375 -25.35 7.74 -28.44
N PRO A 376 -24.33 6.87 -28.57
CA PRO A 376 -23.20 6.89 -27.66
C PRO A 376 -22.39 8.16 -27.86
N LEU A 377 -21.94 8.75 -26.75
CA LEU A 377 -21.04 9.90 -26.78
C LEU A 377 -19.63 9.46 -27.19
N LYS A 378 -19.12 8.38 -26.58
CA LYS A 378 -17.76 7.89 -26.79
C LYS A 378 -17.66 6.41 -26.47
N THR A 379 -16.94 5.68 -27.31
CA THR A 379 -16.51 4.30 -27.02
C THR A 379 -14.99 4.27 -26.88
N GLN A 380 -14.50 3.61 -25.83
CA GLN A 380 -13.07 3.49 -25.57
C GLN A 380 -12.73 2.14 -24.97
N TYR A 381 -11.48 1.75 -25.16
CA TYR A 381 -10.89 0.58 -24.55
C TYR A 381 -10.71 0.76 -23.04
N ILE A 382 -11.02 -0.27 -22.28
CA ILE A 382 -10.81 -0.39 -20.83
C ILE A 382 -10.12 -1.73 -20.60
N ASP A 383 -9.16 -1.80 -19.69
CA ASP A 383 -8.43 -3.04 -19.36
C ASP A 383 -8.47 -3.41 -17.89
N GLU A 384 -9.49 -2.89 -17.20
CA GLU A 384 -9.74 -3.09 -15.79
C GLU A 384 -11.21 -3.47 -15.58
N THR A 385 -11.44 -4.35 -14.64
CA THR A 385 -12.74 -4.79 -14.12
C THR A 385 -13.03 -4.16 -12.76
N ARG A 386 -12.02 -3.57 -12.12
CA ARG A 386 -12.10 -2.67 -10.97
C ARG A 386 -11.98 -1.22 -11.44
N MET A 387 -13.07 -0.67 -11.94
CA MET A 387 -13.10 0.65 -12.57
C MET A 387 -13.49 1.73 -11.56
N PHE A 388 -12.65 2.77 -11.43
CA PHE A 388 -12.92 3.93 -10.58
C PHE A 388 -12.90 5.23 -11.40
N PHE A 389 -14.06 5.88 -11.53
CA PHE A 389 -14.29 6.95 -12.50
C PHE A 389 -14.22 8.35 -11.88
N SER A 390 -13.28 8.62 -10.97
CA SER A 390 -13.28 9.93 -10.28
C SER A 390 -12.83 11.11 -11.15
N MET A 391 -12.00 10.88 -12.17
CA MET A 391 -11.48 11.92 -13.09
C MET A 391 -11.28 11.42 -14.54
N SER A 392 -11.67 10.18 -14.84
CA SER A 392 -11.27 9.45 -16.06
C SER A 392 -12.42 9.20 -17.05
N TYR A 393 -13.52 9.96 -16.92
CA TYR A 393 -14.66 9.93 -17.84
C TYR A 393 -14.62 11.09 -18.85
N PRO A 394 -15.29 10.98 -20.01
CA PRO A 394 -15.35 12.05 -21.01
C PRO A 394 -15.90 13.37 -20.44
N VAL A 395 -15.23 14.49 -20.73
CA VAL A 395 -15.56 15.83 -20.21
C VAL A 395 -16.91 16.34 -20.74
N GLU A 396 -17.36 15.81 -21.87
CA GLU A 396 -18.61 16.19 -22.54
C GLU A 396 -19.85 15.48 -21.97
N LEU A 397 -19.70 14.66 -20.91
CA LEU A 397 -20.84 14.03 -20.24
C LEU A 397 -21.66 15.04 -19.43
N THR A 398 -22.97 14.81 -19.41
CA THR A 398 -23.87 15.39 -18.40
C THR A 398 -23.53 14.89 -17.01
N LYS A 399 -24.02 15.59 -15.98
CA LYS A 399 -23.86 15.18 -14.58
C LYS A 399 -24.29 13.74 -14.33
N LEU A 400 -25.39 13.35 -14.95
CA LEU A 400 -25.92 11.99 -14.96
C LEU A 400 -25.43 11.28 -16.21
N TRP A 401 -24.91 10.07 -16.08
CA TRP A 401 -24.39 9.33 -17.22
C TRP A 401 -24.52 7.82 -17.05
N THR A 402 -24.46 7.13 -18.19
CA THR A 402 -24.50 5.67 -18.26
C THR A 402 -23.25 5.17 -18.97
N LEU A 403 -22.72 4.05 -18.49
CA LEU A 403 -21.64 3.31 -19.11
C LEU A 403 -22.13 1.90 -19.43
N LYS A 404 -21.95 1.45 -20.67
CA LYS A 404 -22.09 0.04 -21.04
C LYS A 404 -20.71 -0.52 -21.32
N VAL A 405 -20.29 -1.55 -20.60
CA VAL A 405 -19.02 -2.23 -20.85
C VAL A 405 -19.29 -3.63 -21.39
N THR A 406 -18.62 -4.00 -22.48
CA THR A 406 -18.83 -5.27 -23.18
C THR A 406 -17.49 -5.90 -23.54
N GLY A 407 -17.33 -7.16 -23.15
CA GLY A 407 -16.18 -7.99 -23.48
C GLY A 407 -16.52 -9.46 -23.33
N PHE A 408 -15.51 -10.30 -23.37
CA PHE A 408 -15.66 -11.75 -23.34
C PHE A 408 -14.73 -12.35 -22.30
N LEU A 409 -15.28 -13.28 -21.52
CA LEU A 409 -14.50 -14.03 -20.57
C LEU A 409 -13.60 -15.02 -21.31
N LYS A 410 -12.38 -15.20 -20.81
CA LYS A 410 -11.47 -16.27 -21.20
C LYS A 410 -12.21 -17.61 -21.15
N PRO A 411 -12.21 -18.40 -22.25
CA PRO A 411 -12.89 -19.69 -22.25
C PRO A 411 -12.37 -20.61 -21.15
N CYS A 412 -13.30 -21.20 -20.39
CA CYS A 412 -12.97 -22.18 -19.35
C CYS A 412 -12.39 -23.44 -19.98
N GLU A 413 -11.42 -24.09 -19.32
CA GLU A 413 -10.84 -25.34 -19.81
C GLU A 413 -11.78 -26.54 -19.64
N THR A 414 -12.70 -26.45 -18.68
CA THR A 414 -13.69 -27.49 -18.35
C THR A 414 -15.06 -26.86 -18.15
N ASP A 415 -16.10 -27.68 -18.29
CA ASP A 415 -17.46 -27.29 -17.90
C ASP A 415 -17.46 -27.01 -16.39
N CYS A 416 -17.95 -25.84 -15.99
CA CYS A 416 -17.94 -25.44 -14.59
C CYS A 416 -19.12 -24.52 -14.27
N ASP A 417 -19.52 -24.49 -13.00
CA ASP A 417 -20.30 -23.39 -12.47
C ASP A 417 -19.34 -22.24 -12.17
N PHE A 418 -19.66 -21.04 -12.64
CA PHE A 418 -18.83 -19.84 -12.45
C PHE A 418 -19.60 -18.80 -11.67
N GLU A 419 -19.07 -18.37 -10.53
CA GLU A 419 -19.64 -17.33 -9.69
C GLU A 419 -19.06 -15.98 -10.10
N PHE A 420 -19.93 -15.07 -10.54
CA PHE A 420 -19.61 -13.66 -10.73
C PHE A 420 -19.95 -12.90 -9.45
N GLY A 421 -19.12 -11.92 -9.10
CA GLY A 421 -19.39 -10.95 -8.05
C GLY A 421 -19.38 -9.53 -8.59
N LEU A 422 -20.35 -8.73 -8.18
CA LEU A 422 -20.52 -7.35 -8.63
C LEU A 422 -20.77 -6.40 -7.47
N SER A 423 -19.88 -5.42 -7.31
CA SER A 423 -20.05 -4.28 -6.40
C SER A 423 -19.91 -2.98 -7.20
N SER A 424 -20.58 -1.92 -6.76
CA SER A 424 -20.53 -0.62 -7.44
C SER A 424 -20.85 0.53 -6.50
N ALA A 425 -20.46 1.74 -6.90
CA ALA A 425 -21.00 3.00 -6.39
C ALA A 425 -21.83 3.61 -7.51
N GLY A 426 -23.12 3.25 -7.55
CA GLY A 426 -24.07 3.56 -8.62
C GLY A 426 -25.07 2.42 -8.79
N ARG A 427 -25.75 2.38 -9.94
CA ARG A 427 -26.60 1.26 -10.36
C ARG A 427 -25.81 0.38 -11.32
N THR A 428 -25.95 -0.94 -11.18
CA THR A 428 -25.36 -1.89 -12.11
C THR A 428 -26.29 -3.03 -12.47
N LYS A 429 -26.17 -3.54 -13.70
CA LYS A 429 -26.65 -4.86 -14.11
C LYS A 429 -25.54 -5.64 -14.76
N LEU A 430 -25.43 -6.92 -14.44
CA LEU A 430 -24.54 -7.86 -15.13
C LEU A 430 -25.37 -8.81 -15.99
N TYR A 431 -24.98 -8.92 -17.24
CA TYR A 431 -25.50 -9.90 -18.18
C TYR A 431 -24.39 -10.84 -18.65
N VAL A 432 -24.73 -12.12 -18.79
CA VAL A 432 -23.87 -13.15 -19.38
C VAL A 432 -24.63 -13.80 -20.52
N ASP A 433 -24.08 -13.74 -21.73
CA ASP A 433 -24.72 -14.18 -22.97
C ASP A 433 -26.15 -13.62 -23.18
N GLY A 434 -26.36 -12.38 -22.73
CA GLY A 434 -27.65 -11.67 -22.82
C GLY A 434 -28.64 -11.97 -21.67
N GLU A 435 -28.36 -12.94 -20.81
CA GLU A 435 -29.18 -13.27 -19.65
C GLU A 435 -28.78 -12.42 -18.43
N LEU A 436 -29.76 -11.89 -17.70
CA LEU A 436 -29.53 -11.05 -16.51
C LEU A 436 -29.11 -11.92 -15.31
N VAL A 437 -27.90 -11.71 -14.81
CA VAL A 437 -27.32 -12.51 -13.72
C VAL A 437 -27.37 -11.76 -12.38
N ILE A 438 -27.04 -10.47 -12.37
CA ILE A 438 -27.06 -9.63 -11.15
C ILE A 438 -27.79 -8.32 -11.46
N ASP A 439 -28.75 -7.95 -10.62
CA ASP A 439 -29.54 -6.71 -10.72
C ASP A 439 -29.36 -5.80 -9.50
N ASN A 440 -28.30 -5.01 -9.52
CA ASN A 440 -28.03 -3.94 -8.55
C ASN A 440 -28.63 -2.60 -9.01
N TRP A 441 -29.55 -2.64 -9.98
CA TRP A 441 -30.24 -1.46 -10.50
C TRP A 441 -31.54 -1.22 -9.76
N THR A 442 -32.29 -2.29 -9.50
CA THR A 442 -33.58 -2.22 -8.81
C THR A 442 -33.49 -2.51 -7.31
N ARG A 443 -32.45 -3.24 -6.89
CA ARG A 443 -32.22 -3.64 -5.49
C ARG A 443 -30.78 -3.31 -5.11
N GLN A 444 -30.60 -2.63 -3.99
CA GLN A 444 -29.28 -2.20 -3.54
C GLN A 444 -29.11 -2.45 -2.06
N THR A 445 -28.03 -3.13 -1.70
CA THR A 445 -27.58 -3.29 -0.32
C THR A 445 -26.34 -2.45 -0.12
N ARG A 446 -26.41 -1.45 0.77
CA ARG A 446 -25.28 -0.55 1.07
C ARG A 446 -24.14 -1.34 1.74
N GLY A 447 -22.91 -1.04 1.37
CA GLY A 447 -21.71 -1.67 1.92
C GLY A 447 -20.54 -0.71 2.00
N ASP A 448 -19.38 -1.22 2.42
CA ASP A 448 -18.20 -0.39 2.68
C ASP A 448 -17.32 -0.14 1.43
N ALA A 449 -17.71 -0.70 0.27
CA ALA A 449 -17.01 -0.50 -0.99
C ALA A 449 -16.92 0.99 -1.35
N PHE A 450 -15.90 1.36 -2.15
CA PHE A 450 -15.69 2.75 -2.60
C PHE A 450 -15.64 3.78 -1.46
N SER A 451 -15.02 3.43 -0.33
CA SER A 451 -14.92 4.29 0.88
C SER A 451 -16.27 4.53 1.56
N GLY A 452 -17.10 3.50 1.64
CA GLY A 452 -18.40 3.56 2.29
C GLY A 452 -19.52 4.18 1.46
N SER A 453 -19.28 4.49 0.18
CA SER A 453 -20.32 4.96 -0.75
C SER A 453 -20.88 3.85 -1.64
N GLY A 454 -20.32 2.64 -1.59
CA GLY A 454 -20.66 1.55 -2.49
C GLY A 454 -21.72 0.58 -1.97
N LEU A 455 -21.94 -0.46 -2.77
CA LEU A 455 -22.79 -1.60 -2.46
C LEU A 455 -21.96 -2.77 -1.92
N THR A 456 -22.60 -3.68 -1.19
CA THR A 456 -22.03 -5.02 -0.98
C THR A 456 -21.82 -5.72 -2.33
N GLU A 457 -20.97 -6.73 -2.36
CA GLU A 457 -20.85 -7.59 -3.53
C GLU A 457 -22.06 -8.53 -3.60
N ASP A 458 -22.86 -8.36 -4.65
CA ASP A 458 -23.91 -9.31 -5.01
C ASP A 458 -23.31 -10.37 -5.94
N LYS A 459 -23.81 -11.60 -5.85
CA LYS A 459 -23.24 -12.76 -6.53
C LYS A 459 -24.27 -13.47 -7.40
N GLY A 460 -23.82 -14.02 -8.52
CA GLY A 460 -24.63 -14.86 -9.40
C GLY A 460 -23.81 -15.96 -10.04
N VAL A 461 -24.37 -17.17 -10.07
CA VAL A 461 -23.70 -18.37 -10.60
C VAL A 461 -24.26 -18.71 -11.97
N VAL A 462 -23.38 -18.95 -12.93
CA VAL A 462 -23.73 -19.32 -14.31
C VAL A 462 -22.97 -20.59 -14.71
N PRO A 463 -23.64 -21.62 -15.25
CA PRO A 463 -22.95 -22.78 -15.82
C PRO A 463 -22.29 -22.39 -17.14
N LEU A 464 -20.96 -22.48 -17.19
CA LEU A 464 -20.14 -22.18 -18.36
C LEU A 464 -19.67 -23.47 -19.05
N LYS A 465 -19.48 -23.42 -20.37
CA LYS A 465 -19.05 -24.56 -21.18
C LYS A 465 -17.58 -24.45 -21.56
N ALA A 466 -16.88 -25.58 -21.50
CA ALA A 466 -15.48 -25.67 -21.88
C ALA A 466 -15.24 -25.15 -23.31
N GLY A 467 -14.23 -24.31 -23.48
CA GLY A 467 -13.84 -23.77 -24.78
C GLY A 467 -14.83 -22.78 -25.41
N VAL A 468 -15.92 -22.42 -24.71
CA VAL A 468 -16.88 -21.43 -25.19
C VAL A 468 -16.48 -20.03 -24.74
N LYS A 469 -16.54 -19.09 -25.68
CA LYS A 469 -16.35 -17.66 -25.43
C LYS A 469 -17.69 -17.08 -24.97
N HIS A 470 -17.78 -16.67 -23.71
CA HIS A 470 -19.01 -16.11 -23.12
C HIS A 470 -18.96 -14.57 -23.13
N GLU A 471 -20.03 -13.92 -23.60
CA GLU A 471 -20.15 -12.46 -23.61
C GLU A 471 -20.53 -11.95 -22.22
N ILE A 472 -19.79 -10.96 -21.73
CA ILE A 472 -20.02 -10.31 -20.44
C ILE A 472 -20.37 -8.85 -20.71
N VAL A 473 -21.52 -8.41 -20.20
CA VAL A 473 -21.99 -7.03 -20.35
C VAL A 473 -22.35 -6.45 -19.00
N ILE A 474 -21.82 -5.27 -18.69
CA ILE A 474 -22.26 -4.45 -17.57
C ILE A 474 -22.95 -3.20 -18.09
N GLU A 475 -24.15 -2.93 -17.59
CA GLU A 475 -24.75 -1.60 -17.65
C GLU A 475 -24.58 -0.91 -16.31
N TYR A 476 -24.06 0.33 -16.31
CA TYR A 476 -23.80 1.15 -15.14
C TYR A 476 -24.42 2.53 -15.27
N CYS A 477 -24.94 3.09 -14.17
CA CYS A 477 -25.31 4.50 -14.07
C CYS A 477 -24.76 5.10 -12.76
N ASN A 478 -24.26 6.34 -12.81
CA ASN A 478 -23.62 7.02 -11.67
C ASN A 478 -24.60 7.54 -10.59
N VAL A 479 -25.77 6.92 -10.49
CA VAL A 479 -26.82 7.28 -9.52
C VAL A 479 -27.14 6.06 -8.68
N HIS A 480 -27.29 6.24 -7.38
CA HIS A 480 -27.82 5.18 -6.54
C HIS A 480 -29.32 4.99 -6.74
N ALA A 481 -29.75 3.73 -6.66
CA ALA A 481 -31.17 3.45 -6.47
C ALA A 481 -31.60 3.75 -5.04
N LEU A 482 -32.91 3.96 -4.89
CA LEU A 482 -33.56 4.01 -3.59
C LEU A 482 -33.25 2.71 -2.83
N ALA A 483 -32.89 2.84 -1.56
CA ALA A 483 -32.66 1.70 -0.68
C ALA A 483 -33.48 1.90 0.60
N ALA A 484 -33.76 0.81 1.34
CA ALA A 484 -34.53 0.90 2.58
C ALA A 484 -33.90 1.86 3.62
N ALA A 485 -32.57 2.01 3.59
CA ALA A 485 -31.82 2.91 4.46
C ALA A 485 -31.70 4.36 3.93
N ASP A 486 -31.98 4.59 2.65
CA ASP A 486 -31.80 5.88 1.97
C ASP A 486 -32.89 6.09 0.91
N PRO A 487 -33.95 6.85 1.23
CA PRO A 487 -35.13 6.99 0.39
C PRO A 487 -34.94 8.01 -0.75
N ASP A 488 -33.76 8.62 -0.89
CA ASP A 488 -33.46 9.59 -1.92
C ASP A 488 -32.43 9.03 -2.93
N GLU A 489 -32.57 9.39 -4.20
CA GLU A 489 -31.55 9.12 -5.20
C GLU A 489 -30.35 10.05 -5.00
N ALA A 490 -29.14 9.51 -5.05
CA ALA A 490 -27.91 10.27 -4.90
C ALA A 490 -26.99 10.06 -6.10
N VAL A 491 -26.45 11.15 -6.64
CA VAL A 491 -25.43 11.11 -7.70
C VAL A 491 -24.06 10.85 -7.09
N MET A 492 -23.32 9.90 -7.65
CA MET A 492 -21.97 9.54 -7.25
C MET A 492 -20.95 10.44 -7.93
N ASP A 493 -20.88 11.69 -7.47
CA ASP A 493 -19.95 12.69 -8.03
C ASP A 493 -18.49 12.47 -7.57
N SER A 494 -18.25 11.90 -6.38
CA SER A 494 -16.89 11.79 -5.81
C SER A 494 -16.21 10.45 -6.04
N ASN A 495 -16.98 9.35 -6.05
CA ASN A 495 -16.49 7.98 -6.07
C ASN A 495 -17.29 7.03 -7.00
N PRO A 496 -17.70 7.43 -8.22
CA PRO A 496 -18.38 6.51 -9.11
C PRO A 496 -17.45 5.35 -9.50
N GLY A 497 -17.96 4.12 -9.50
CA GLY A 497 -17.14 2.96 -9.81
C GLY A 497 -17.90 1.65 -9.84
N VAL A 498 -17.25 0.66 -10.44
CA VAL A 498 -17.73 -0.73 -10.58
C VAL A 498 -16.57 -1.67 -10.35
N GLN A 499 -16.82 -2.74 -9.61
CA GLN A 499 -15.92 -3.85 -9.44
C GLN A 499 -16.64 -5.13 -9.87
N LEU A 500 -16.15 -5.74 -10.94
CA LEU A 500 -16.51 -7.08 -11.39
C LEU A 500 -15.40 -8.04 -10.98
N GLY A 501 -15.79 -9.13 -10.33
CA GLY A 501 -14.93 -10.27 -10.10
C GLY A 501 -15.60 -11.57 -10.50
N GLY A 502 -14.85 -12.65 -10.46
CA GLY A 502 -15.40 -13.97 -10.71
C GLY A 502 -14.42 -15.10 -10.48
N VAL A 503 -14.98 -16.30 -10.29
CA VAL A 503 -14.21 -17.50 -9.98
C VAL A 503 -15.04 -18.74 -10.29
N MET A 504 -14.38 -19.84 -10.65
CA MET A 504 -15.04 -21.14 -10.72
C MET A 504 -15.55 -21.56 -9.33
N VAL A 505 -16.75 -22.11 -9.25
CA VAL A 505 -17.30 -22.66 -8.01
C VAL A 505 -16.58 -23.97 -7.72
N GLU A 506 -16.00 -24.08 -6.53
CA GLU A 506 -15.36 -25.30 -6.07
C GLU A 506 -15.82 -25.64 -4.65
N ASP A 507 -15.90 -26.93 -4.38
CA ASP A 507 -16.22 -27.46 -3.06
C ASP A 507 -15.01 -27.31 -2.12
N ALA A 508 -15.22 -26.65 -0.98
CA ALA A 508 -14.14 -26.34 -0.05
C ALA A 508 -13.51 -27.60 0.56
N ASP A 509 -14.31 -28.62 0.84
CA ASP A 509 -13.80 -29.89 1.39
C ASP A 509 -12.98 -30.65 0.34
N ALA A 510 -13.39 -30.64 -0.92
CA ALA A 510 -12.62 -31.20 -2.04
C ALA A 510 -11.28 -30.47 -2.25
N LEU A 511 -11.26 -29.13 -2.14
CA LEU A 511 -10.04 -28.34 -2.18
C LEU A 511 -9.08 -28.71 -1.05
N MET A 512 -9.58 -28.82 0.19
CA MET A 512 -8.78 -29.23 1.35
C MET A 512 -8.24 -30.66 1.17
N ALA A 513 -9.09 -31.61 0.76
CA ALA A 513 -8.69 -32.99 0.51
C ALA A 513 -7.63 -33.10 -0.60
N CYS A 514 -7.74 -32.28 -1.64
CA CYS A 514 -6.72 -32.17 -2.69
C CYS A 514 -5.38 -31.69 -2.12
N ALA A 515 -5.38 -30.66 -1.25
CA ALA A 515 -4.18 -30.15 -0.59
C ALA A 515 -3.50 -31.20 0.30
N GLU A 516 -4.28 -31.93 1.11
CA GLU A 516 -3.75 -33.03 1.93
C GLU A 516 -3.11 -34.14 1.08
N ARG A 517 -3.78 -34.53 -0.01
CA ARG A 517 -3.30 -35.58 -0.91
C ARG A 517 -1.95 -35.21 -1.53
N VAL A 518 -1.84 -34.01 -2.13
CA VAL A 518 -0.57 -33.59 -2.75
C VAL A 518 0.55 -33.43 -1.70
N ALA A 519 0.20 -32.99 -0.49
CA ALA A 519 1.16 -32.87 0.61
C ALA A 519 1.67 -34.24 1.11
N ALA A 520 0.81 -35.26 1.15
CA ALA A 520 1.15 -36.62 1.59
C ALA A 520 2.03 -37.37 0.58
N GLU A 521 1.96 -37.01 -0.71
CA GLU A 521 2.77 -37.57 -1.79
C GLU A 521 4.12 -36.87 -1.96
N ALA A 522 4.25 -35.62 -1.51
CA ALA A 522 5.44 -34.81 -1.71
C ALA A 522 6.54 -35.08 -0.66
N ASP A 523 7.80 -34.87 -1.06
CA ASP A 523 8.94 -34.92 -0.17
C ASP A 523 9.10 -33.63 0.64
N ALA A 524 8.66 -32.50 0.08
CA ALA A 524 8.58 -31.20 0.76
C ALA A 524 7.36 -30.42 0.27
N VAL A 525 6.84 -29.54 1.11
CA VAL A 525 5.67 -28.72 0.79
C VAL A 525 6.01 -27.24 0.99
N VAL A 526 5.63 -26.41 0.01
CA VAL A 526 5.67 -24.96 0.12
C VAL A 526 4.23 -24.44 0.17
N VAL A 527 3.82 -23.93 1.32
CA VAL A 527 2.49 -23.35 1.52
C VAL A 527 2.57 -21.84 1.31
N VAL A 528 1.79 -21.26 0.42
CA VAL A 528 1.74 -19.81 0.16
C VAL A 528 0.36 -19.28 0.55
N VAL A 529 0.31 -18.54 1.64
CA VAL A 529 -0.92 -18.06 2.28
C VAL A 529 -0.80 -16.61 2.70
N GLY A 530 -1.90 -15.97 3.08
CA GLY A 530 -1.84 -14.59 3.55
C GLY A 530 -3.15 -13.86 3.42
N LEU A 531 -3.01 -12.54 3.34
CA LEU A 531 -4.05 -11.59 3.03
C LEU A 531 -3.89 -11.12 1.57
N ASN A 532 -4.73 -10.17 1.17
CA ASN A 532 -4.67 -9.51 -0.12
C ASN A 532 -5.20 -8.06 -0.01
N ALA A 533 -5.31 -7.39 -1.16
CA ALA A 533 -5.82 -6.03 -1.26
C ALA A 533 -7.28 -5.86 -0.80
N ASP A 534 -8.05 -6.94 -0.70
CA ASP A 534 -9.44 -6.91 -0.23
C ASP A 534 -9.49 -6.91 1.31
N TRP A 535 -8.48 -7.45 2.00
CA TRP A 535 -8.43 -7.45 3.47
C TRP A 535 -7.67 -6.25 4.02
N GLU A 536 -6.67 -5.76 3.30
CA GLU A 536 -5.84 -4.62 3.71
C GLU A 536 -5.94 -3.50 2.68
N MET A 537 -6.89 -2.60 2.89
CA MET A 537 -7.08 -1.41 2.06
C MET A 537 -7.43 -0.18 2.87
N GLU A 538 -7.25 0.97 2.23
CA GLU A 538 -7.76 2.24 2.75
C GLU A 538 -9.28 2.19 3.00
N GLY A 539 -9.77 2.87 4.03
CA GLY A 539 -11.20 3.11 4.24
C GLY A 539 -11.85 2.26 5.32
N TYR A 540 -11.29 1.10 5.65
CA TYR A 540 -11.68 0.33 6.82
C TYR A 540 -10.49 -0.42 7.41
N ASP A 541 -10.58 -0.71 8.71
CA ASP A 541 -9.61 -1.53 9.42
C ASP A 541 -10.06 -2.99 9.46
N ARG A 542 -9.10 -3.92 9.46
CA ARG A 542 -9.39 -5.34 9.74
C ARG A 542 -10.00 -5.51 11.12
N THR A 543 -10.95 -6.44 11.24
CA THR A 543 -11.60 -6.79 12.50
C THR A 543 -10.86 -7.89 13.28
N THR A 544 -9.94 -8.60 12.62
CA THR A 544 -9.13 -9.69 13.17
C THR A 544 -7.73 -9.71 12.57
N LEU A 545 -6.78 -10.33 13.28
CA LEU A 545 -5.43 -10.64 12.77
C LEU A 545 -5.31 -12.07 12.22
N ALA A 546 -6.37 -12.89 12.33
CA ALA A 546 -6.40 -14.24 11.77
C ALA A 546 -6.30 -14.21 10.25
N LEU A 547 -5.79 -15.31 9.67
CA LEU A 547 -5.85 -15.50 8.23
C LEU A 547 -7.29 -15.78 7.78
N PRO A 548 -7.66 -15.46 6.53
CA PRO A 548 -9.02 -15.58 6.06
C PRO A 548 -9.49 -17.03 5.90
N GLY A 549 -10.80 -17.28 6.05
CA GLY A 549 -11.40 -18.57 5.74
C GLY A 549 -10.76 -19.72 6.51
N GLN A 550 -10.48 -20.83 5.80
CA GLN A 550 -9.87 -22.04 6.37
C GLN A 550 -8.33 -22.08 6.21
N THR A 551 -7.69 -20.91 6.17
CA THR A 551 -6.27 -20.82 5.82
C THR A 551 -5.35 -21.37 6.91
N ASP A 552 -5.69 -21.14 8.18
CA ASP A 552 -4.91 -21.71 9.30
C ASP A 552 -5.07 -23.24 9.33
N GLU A 553 -6.28 -23.74 9.08
CA GLU A 553 -6.61 -25.16 8.89
C GLU A 553 -5.78 -25.77 7.78
N LEU A 554 -5.73 -25.14 6.60
CA LEU A 554 -4.92 -25.62 5.49
C LEU A 554 -3.46 -25.88 5.91
N VAL A 555 -2.85 -24.94 6.64
CA VAL A 555 -1.45 -25.10 7.07
C VAL A 555 -1.30 -26.29 8.03
N TRP A 556 -2.19 -26.45 9.01
CA TRP A 556 -2.17 -27.62 9.90
C TRP A 556 -2.35 -28.92 9.15
N HIS A 557 -3.36 -29.01 8.28
CA HIS A 557 -3.70 -30.21 7.52
C HIS A 557 -2.55 -30.64 6.61
N VAL A 558 -1.96 -29.70 5.87
CA VAL A 558 -0.80 -29.95 4.99
C VAL A 558 0.43 -30.39 5.79
N ALA A 559 0.78 -29.69 6.87
CA ALA A 559 1.93 -30.03 7.70
C ALA A 559 1.79 -31.41 8.38
N ARG A 560 0.56 -31.80 8.72
CA ARG A 560 0.24 -33.13 9.27
C ARG A 560 0.25 -34.23 8.21
N ALA A 561 -0.28 -33.96 7.02
CA ALA A 561 -0.32 -34.90 5.91
C ALA A 561 1.07 -35.20 5.34
N ASN A 562 1.98 -34.21 5.30
CA ASN A 562 3.33 -34.43 4.81
C ASN A 562 4.12 -35.41 5.69
N LYS A 563 4.52 -36.54 5.10
CA LYS A 563 5.20 -37.65 5.79
C LYS A 563 6.61 -37.30 6.25
N ARG A 564 7.31 -36.43 5.49
CA ARG A 564 8.69 -36.01 5.79
C ARG A 564 8.79 -34.86 6.77
N LYS A 565 7.65 -34.26 7.16
CA LYS A 565 7.61 -33.06 8.03
C LYS A 565 8.49 -31.93 7.50
N HIS A 566 8.47 -31.74 6.17
CA HIS A 566 9.29 -30.74 5.46
C HIS A 566 8.38 -29.67 4.85
N THR A 567 7.64 -28.94 5.71
CA THR A 567 6.77 -27.85 5.26
C THR A 567 7.44 -26.49 5.49
N VAL A 568 7.42 -25.67 4.44
CA VAL A 568 7.82 -24.26 4.48
C VAL A 568 6.59 -23.42 4.18
N VAL A 569 6.30 -22.42 5.01
CA VAL A 569 5.19 -21.50 4.81
C VAL A 569 5.70 -20.13 4.39
N VAL A 570 5.19 -19.62 3.27
CA VAL A 570 5.38 -18.26 2.78
C VAL A 570 4.12 -17.47 3.06
N THR A 571 4.23 -16.37 3.81
CA THR A 571 3.11 -15.50 4.15
C THR A 571 3.16 -14.17 3.39
N GLN A 572 2.03 -13.72 2.84
CA GLN A 572 1.90 -12.39 2.23
C GLN A 572 0.88 -11.56 3.00
N ALA A 573 1.33 -10.53 3.72
CA ALA A 573 0.47 -9.58 4.42
C ALA A 573 1.23 -8.25 4.62
N GLY A 574 0.55 -7.12 4.53
CA GLY A 574 1.14 -5.79 4.73
C GLY A 574 1.28 -5.39 6.20
N SER A 575 0.54 -6.04 7.11
CA SER A 575 0.60 -5.82 8.55
C SER A 575 0.60 -7.15 9.32
N ALA A 576 0.48 -7.07 10.65
CA ALA A 576 0.50 -8.24 11.53
C ALA A 576 -0.60 -9.27 11.20
N ILE A 577 -0.24 -10.54 11.30
CA ILE A 577 -1.15 -11.69 11.25
C ILE A 577 -0.81 -12.64 12.40
N THR A 578 -1.81 -13.34 12.92
CA THR A 578 -1.57 -14.44 13.86
C THR A 578 -1.12 -15.67 13.09
N MET A 579 -0.17 -16.43 13.64
CA MET A 579 0.30 -17.69 13.06
C MET A 579 0.19 -18.82 14.08
N PRO A 580 -1.02 -19.31 14.40
CA PRO A 580 -1.21 -20.31 15.45
C PRO A 580 -0.57 -21.67 15.11
N TRP A 581 -0.35 -21.94 13.82
CA TRP A 581 0.35 -23.11 13.29
C TRP A 581 1.89 -23.00 13.26
N ALA A 582 2.49 -21.87 13.67
CA ALA A 582 3.93 -21.65 13.55
C ALA A 582 4.79 -22.68 14.32
N GLU A 583 4.23 -23.28 15.37
CA GLU A 583 4.86 -24.31 16.20
C GLU A 583 4.41 -25.74 15.85
N GLU A 584 3.59 -25.92 14.82
CA GLU A 584 3.19 -27.26 14.36
C GLU A 584 4.44 -28.04 13.92
N PRO A 585 4.68 -29.28 14.38
CA PRO A 585 5.93 -30.01 14.15
C PRO A 585 6.34 -30.22 12.68
N GLY A 586 5.41 -30.11 11.74
CA GLY A 586 5.69 -30.20 10.30
C GLY A 586 6.15 -28.88 9.64
N VAL A 587 5.94 -27.74 10.30
CA VAL A 587 6.29 -26.40 9.81
C VAL A 587 7.70 -26.05 10.28
N LEU A 588 8.69 -26.32 9.43
CA LEU A 588 10.09 -26.09 9.76
C LEU A 588 10.60 -24.72 9.28
N GLY A 589 9.97 -24.14 8.27
CA GLY A 589 10.37 -22.88 7.66
C GLY A 589 9.22 -21.90 7.58
N ILE A 590 9.46 -20.63 7.92
CA ILE A 590 8.48 -19.55 7.76
C ILE A 590 9.17 -18.34 7.13
N VAL A 591 8.65 -17.92 5.99
CA VAL A 591 9.11 -16.76 5.22
C VAL A 591 7.98 -15.74 5.19
N HIS A 592 8.23 -14.51 5.63
CA HIS A 592 7.29 -13.42 5.51
C HIS A 592 7.68 -12.52 4.34
N ALA A 593 6.82 -12.50 3.34
CA ALA A 593 7.09 -11.87 2.05
C ALA A 593 6.46 -10.48 1.91
N TRP A 594 5.56 -10.03 2.77
CA TRP A 594 4.81 -8.78 2.54
C TRP A 594 4.04 -8.80 1.20
N TYR A 595 3.74 -7.62 0.66
CA TYR A 595 3.32 -7.42 -0.72
C TYR A 595 4.50 -6.82 -1.52
N LEU A 596 5.11 -7.62 -2.41
CA LEU A 596 6.35 -7.26 -3.12
C LEU A 596 6.13 -6.82 -4.57
N SER A 597 4.89 -6.51 -4.94
CA SER A 597 4.52 -6.03 -6.28
C SER A 597 4.96 -7.00 -7.41
N ASN A 598 5.29 -6.46 -8.59
CA ASN A 598 5.52 -7.17 -9.85
C ASN A 598 6.46 -8.40 -9.73
N ALA A 599 7.55 -8.28 -8.97
CA ALA A 599 8.61 -9.29 -8.86
C ALA A 599 8.45 -10.26 -7.66
N THR A 600 7.26 -10.28 -7.03
CA THR A 600 6.97 -11.10 -5.83
C THR A 600 7.44 -12.54 -5.98
N GLY A 601 6.96 -13.24 -7.02
CA GLY A 601 7.27 -14.66 -7.17
C GLY A 601 8.75 -14.92 -7.39
N GLU A 602 9.41 -14.09 -8.20
CA GLU A 602 10.84 -14.22 -8.47
C GLU A 602 11.69 -14.04 -7.21
N ALA A 603 11.34 -13.05 -6.38
CA ALA A 603 12.01 -12.79 -5.10
C ALA A 603 11.81 -13.93 -4.09
N VAL A 604 10.57 -14.43 -3.96
CA VAL A 604 10.27 -15.60 -3.11
C VAL A 604 11.08 -16.81 -3.57
N GLY A 605 11.05 -17.13 -4.87
CA GLY A 605 11.82 -18.23 -5.44
C GLY A 605 13.33 -18.11 -5.18
N ASP A 606 13.90 -16.92 -5.37
CA ASP A 606 15.33 -16.67 -5.15
C ASP A 606 15.74 -16.86 -3.68
N VAL A 607 14.91 -16.44 -2.73
CA VAL A 607 15.15 -16.68 -1.31
C VAL A 607 15.04 -18.17 -0.99
N LEU A 608 13.98 -18.85 -1.44
CA LEU A 608 13.76 -20.26 -1.11
C LEU A 608 14.92 -21.16 -1.58
N VAL A 609 15.55 -20.88 -2.72
CA VAL A 609 16.65 -21.70 -3.25
C VAL A 609 18.06 -21.12 -3.01
N ARG A 610 18.18 -20.05 -2.20
CA ARG A 610 19.45 -19.34 -1.89
C ARG A 610 20.17 -18.77 -3.12
N ARG A 611 19.42 -18.19 -4.06
CA ARG A 611 20.00 -17.18 -4.98
C ARG A 611 20.21 -15.86 -4.26
N VAL A 612 19.35 -15.56 -3.29
CA VAL A 612 19.50 -14.45 -2.34
C VAL A 612 19.53 -14.99 -0.91
N ASN A 613 20.40 -14.43 -0.07
CA ASN A 613 20.39 -14.68 1.37
C ASN A 613 19.41 -13.69 2.01
N PRO A 614 18.33 -14.14 2.70
CA PRO A 614 17.37 -13.23 3.30
C PRO A 614 18.06 -12.29 4.31
N CYS A 615 17.77 -11.01 4.16
CA CYS A 615 18.36 -9.94 4.99
C CYS A 615 17.30 -8.99 5.58
N GLY A 616 16.03 -9.16 5.22
CA GLY A 616 14.93 -8.38 5.77
C GLY A 616 14.85 -8.47 7.29
N ARG A 617 14.30 -7.42 7.91
CA ARG A 617 14.05 -7.32 9.34
C ARG A 617 12.63 -6.84 9.57
N MET A 618 11.96 -7.38 10.57
CA MET A 618 10.61 -6.99 10.95
C MET A 618 10.55 -5.49 11.25
N SER A 619 9.75 -4.75 10.48
CA SER A 619 9.43 -3.35 10.74
C SER A 619 8.29 -3.18 11.75
N LEU A 620 7.56 -4.28 12.05
CA LEU A 620 6.41 -4.32 12.95
C LEU A 620 6.59 -5.39 14.03
N MET A 621 5.81 -5.26 15.12
CA MET A 621 5.68 -6.30 16.15
C MET A 621 4.57 -7.27 15.77
N PHE A 622 4.85 -8.57 15.78
CA PHE A 622 3.82 -9.61 15.64
C PHE A 622 3.59 -10.27 17.01
N GLY A 623 2.43 -9.99 17.61
CA GLY A 623 1.92 -10.65 18.80
C GLY A 623 1.37 -12.04 18.47
N ARG A 624 1.01 -12.80 19.50
CA ARG A 624 0.34 -14.10 19.33
C ARG A 624 -1.16 -13.94 19.19
N THR A 625 -1.71 -12.88 19.76
CA THR A 625 -3.14 -12.57 19.80
C THR A 625 -3.37 -11.09 19.50
N LEU A 626 -4.62 -10.72 19.17
CA LEU A 626 -5.00 -9.33 18.95
C LEU A 626 -4.93 -8.51 20.26
N GLU A 627 -5.14 -9.17 21.39
CA GLU A 627 -5.10 -8.62 22.75
C GLU A 627 -3.71 -8.19 23.19
N ASP A 628 -2.65 -8.70 22.56
CA ASP A 628 -1.25 -8.34 22.88
C ASP A 628 -0.90 -6.89 22.50
N TYR A 629 -1.73 -6.24 21.69
CA TYR A 629 -1.45 -4.93 21.12
C TYR A 629 -1.94 -3.78 22.00
N ALA A 630 -1.13 -2.72 22.05
CA ALA A 630 -1.35 -1.57 22.91
C ALA A 630 -2.72 -0.91 22.70
N SER A 631 -3.19 -0.84 21.45
CA SER A 631 -4.44 -0.20 21.05
C SER A 631 -5.66 -1.12 21.17
N PHE A 632 -5.50 -2.34 21.67
CA PHE A 632 -6.62 -3.26 21.88
C PHE A 632 -7.70 -2.63 22.77
N GLY A 633 -8.95 -2.68 22.31
CA GLY A 633 -10.10 -2.07 22.98
C GLY A 633 -10.24 -0.55 22.82
N HIS A 634 -9.35 0.14 22.11
CA HIS A 634 -9.44 1.60 21.91
C HIS A 634 -8.86 2.10 20.56
N TYR A 635 -8.82 1.24 19.55
CA TYR A 635 -8.37 1.58 18.19
C TYR A 635 -9.48 2.14 17.27
N ARG A 636 -10.76 2.04 17.68
CA ARG A 636 -11.91 2.46 16.87
C ARG A 636 -12.32 3.90 17.17
N SER A 637 -12.97 4.54 16.21
CA SER A 637 -13.58 5.85 16.41
C SER A 637 -14.87 5.71 17.22
N GLU A 638 -14.87 6.25 18.44
CA GLU A 638 -16.03 6.31 19.32
C GLU A 638 -16.50 7.77 19.42
N ASN A 639 -17.70 8.04 18.93
CA ASN A 639 -18.26 9.40 18.86
C ASN A 639 -17.32 10.41 18.15
N GLY A 640 -16.68 9.95 17.06
CA GLY A 640 -15.77 10.77 16.25
C GLY A 640 -14.39 11.02 16.88
N LYS A 641 -13.98 10.20 17.86
CA LYS A 641 -12.69 10.32 18.54
C LYS A 641 -12.02 8.97 18.69
N VAL A 642 -10.70 8.95 18.56
CA VAL A 642 -9.84 7.82 18.94
C VAL A 642 -8.92 8.32 20.05
N ARG A 643 -8.83 7.61 21.17
CA ARG A 643 -7.93 7.95 22.27
C ARG A 643 -6.70 7.05 22.18
N TYR A 644 -5.53 7.66 21.98
CA TYR A 644 -4.23 6.98 21.99
C TYR A 644 -3.82 6.75 23.45
N GLY A 645 -4.45 5.77 24.09
CA GLY A 645 -4.29 5.47 25.52
C GLY A 645 -2.93 4.89 25.88
N GLU A 646 -2.24 4.32 24.91
CA GLU A 646 -0.88 3.80 25.01
C GLU A 646 0.19 4.90 25.05
N ASP A 647 -0.14 6.11 24.64
CA ASP A 647 0.77 7.27 24.58
C ASP A 647 2.11 6.91 23.91
N LEU A 648 3.24 7.04 24.62
CA LEU A 648 4.56 6.75 24.06
C LEU A 648 4.85 5.26 23.87
N PHE A 649 4.03 4.36 24.43
CA PHE A 649 4.24 2.92 24.45
C PHE A 649 3.59 2.23 23.25
N VAL A 650 3.97 2.64 22.04
CA VAL A 650 3.53 2.03 20.77
C VAL A 650 4.52 0.96 20.31
N GLY A 651 4.00 -0.11 19.69
CA GLY A 651 4.82 -1.17 19.10
C GLY A 651 5.70 -1.88 20.12
N TYR A 652 7.00 -2.06 19.82
CA TYR A 652 7.91 -2.82 20.69
C TYR A 652 8.01 -2.27 22.11
N LYS A 653 7.77 -0.96 22.29
CA LYS A 653 7.79 -0.30 23.61
C LYS A 653 6.66 -0.81 24.51
N HIS A 654 5.48 -1.08 23.93
CA HIS A 654 4.38 -1.71 24.66
C HIS A 654 4.76 -3.08 25.19
N PHE A 655 5.21 -3.95 24.28
CA PHE A 655 5.57 -5.33 24.59
C PHE A 655 6.66 -5.38 25.66
N HIS A 656 7.68 -4.52 25.53
CA HIS A 656 8.72 -4.40 26.53
C HIS A 656 8.19 -3.90 27.88
N HIS A 657 7.42 -2.80 27.89
CA HIS A 657 6.88 -2.22 29.11
C HIS A 657 5.92 -3.16 29.86
N ARG A 658 5.17 -3.99 29.13
CA ARG A 658 4.18 -4.92 29.68
C ARG A 658 4.71 -6.33 29.91
N GLY A 659 5.95 -6.63 29.51
CA GLY A 659 6.53 -7.98 29.60
C GLY A 659 5.84 -9.01 28.71
N ILE A 660 5.23 -8.59 27.60
CA ILE A 660 4.54 -9.47 26.65
C ILE A 660 5.58 -10.08 25.71
N ALA A 661 5.58 -11.41 25.58
CA ALA A 661 6.46 -12.11 24.66
C ALA A 661 5.86 -12.07 23.23
N PRO A 662 6.48 -11.38 22.27
CA PRO A 662 5.99 -11.39 20.89
C PRO A 662 6.21 -12.76 20.24
N GLN A 663 5.41 -13.08 19.22
CA GLN A 663 5.70 -14.20 18.34
C GLN A 663 6.91 -13.86 17.45
N TRP A 664 6.93 -12.65 16.86
CA TRP A 664 8.06 -12.12 16.10
C TRP A 664 8.33 -10.65 16.48
N PRO A 665 9.48 -10.34 17.11
CA PRO A 665 9.78 -8.99 17.56
C PRO A 665 10.21 -8.05 16.43
N PHE A 666 10.09 -6.75 16.67
CA PHE A 666 10.66 -5.68 15.86
C PHE A 666 12.17 -5.90 15.68
N GLY A 667 12.67 -5.70 14.46
CA GLY A 667 14.05 -5.92 14.09
C GLY A 667 14.46 -7.40 14.00
N TYR A 668 13.52 -8.35 14.12
CA TYR A 668 13.81 -9.79 13.95
C TYR A 668 13.97 -10.17 12.48
N GLY A 669 14.83 -11.13 12.21
CA GLY A 669 14.95 -11.79 10.91
C GLY A 669 16.16 -12.73 10.93
N LEU A 670 15.99 -13.94 10.42
CA LEU A 670 17.06 -14.92 10.27
C LEU A 670 17.83 -14.67 8.97
N SER A 671 18.92 -15.42 8.79
CA SER A 671 19.75 -15.44 7.59
C SER A 671 20.23 -16.87 7.36
N TYR A 672 20.64 -17.22 6.14
CA TYR A 672 21.29 -18.51 5.86
C TYR A 672 22.74 -18.59 6.32
N THR A 673 23.25 -17.53 6.95
CA THR A 673 24.59 -17.42 7.54
C THR A 673 24.49 -16.88 8.97
N MET A 674 25.59 -16.89 9.71
CA MET A 674 25.66 -16.39 11.08
C MET A 674 26.53 -15.13 11.16
N PHE A 675 26.24 -14.26 12.12
CA PHE A 675 27.01 -13.04 12.36
C PHE A 675 27.39 -12.95 13.84
N ALA A 676 28.67 -12.67 14.09
CA ALA A 676 29.16 -12.32 15.42
C ALA A 676 29.50 -10.83 15.49
N PHE A 677 29.09 -10.17 16.57
CA PHE A 677 29.38 -8.76 16.83
C PHE A 677 30.39 -8.63 17.96
N SER A 678 31.34 -7.70 17.84
CA SER A 678 32.45 -7.50 18.79
C SER A 678 32.89 -6.04 18.83
N ASN A 679 33.82 -5.71 19.73
CA ASN A 679 34.52 -4.42 19.77
C ASN A 679 33.59 -3.20 19.85
N PHE A 680 32.56 -3.27 20.69
CA PHE A 680 31.69 -2.13 20.98
C PHE A 680 32.48 -1.01 21.63
N SER A 681 32.68 0.08 20.91
CA SER A 681 33.39 1.25 21.44
C SER A 681 32.62 2.53 21.17
N ARG A 682 32.59 3.38 22.20
CA ARG A 682 32.06 4.73 22.12
C ARG A 682 33.22 5.66 21.78
N ALA A 683 33.16 6.37 20.65
CA ALA A 683 34.15 7.41 20.39
C ALA A 683 33.92 8.57 21.38
N SER A 684 35.00 9.09 21.98
CA SER A 684 34.90 10.25 22.88
C SER A 684 34.38 11.46 22.10
N ALA A 685 33.19 11.95 22.45
CA ALA A 685 32.66 13.16 21.85
C ALA A 685 33.42 14.37 22.38
N SER A 686 34.19 15.05 21.53
CA SER A 686 34.67 16.40 21.82
C SER A 686 33.48 17.36 21.72
N ALA A 687 33.00 17.91 22.84
CA ALA A 687 32.01 19.00 22.98
C ALA A 687 30.73 19.00 22.11
N SER A 688 30.47 17.94 21.34
CA SER A 688 29.35 17.79 20.42
C SER A 688 28.35 16.80 21.01
N PRO A 689 27.02 17.04 20.93
CA PRO A 689 25.99 16.15 21.46
C PRO A 689 25.84 14.83 20.67
N VAL A 690 26.84 14.43 19.90
CA VAL A 690 26.79 13.29 18.98
C VAL A 690 27.40 12.05 19.66
N LEU A 691 26.57 11.02 19.84
CA LEU A 691 27.02 9.69 20.21
C LEU A 691 27.49 8.95 18.94
N ARG A 692 28.76 8.52 18.91
CA ARG A 692 29.29 7.63 17.86
C ARG A 692 29.64 6.27 18.47
N LEU A 693 29.08 5.22 17.87
CA LEU A 693 29.31 3.84 18.25
C LEU A 693 29.98 3.12 17.07
N ALA A 694 31.09 2.46 17.34
CA ALA A 694 31.72 1.54 16.41
C ALA A 694 31.46 0.10 16.87
N ILE A 695 31.04 -0.74 15.94
CA ILE A 695 30.72 -2.15 16.18
C ILE A 695 31.45 -2.96 15.11
N GLY A 696 32.35 -3.84 15.54
CA GLY A 696 32.95 -4.84 14.68
C GLY A 696 31.96 -5.97 14.43
N TRP A 697 31.92 -6.51 13.21
CA TRP A 697 31.12 -7.68 12.90
C TRP A 697 31.88 -8.61 11.96
N THR A 698 31.60 -9.90 12.06
CA THR A 698 32.17 -10.94 11.20
C THR A 698 31.08 -11.92 10.80
N GLU A 699 31.05 -12.28 9.52
CA GLU A 699 30.27 -13.43 9.05
C GLU A 699 30.96 -14.72 9.50
N CYS A 700 30.21 -15.60 10.16
CA CYS A 700 30.70 -16.88 10.62
C CYS A 700 30.17 -17.96 9.68
N THR A 701 31.07 -18.76 9.09
CA THR A 701 30.69 -20.00 8.42
C THR A 701 30.18 -20.99 9.48
N PRO A 702 28.96 -21.55 9.32
CA PRO A 702 28.41 -22.43 10.34
C PRO A 702 29.26 -23.71 10.44
N ALA A 703 29.68 -24.05 11.65
CA ALA A 703 30.36 -25.32 11.92
C ALA A 703 29.38 -26.51 11.87
N PHE A 704 28.07 -26.30 11.99
CA PHE A 704 27.02 -27.31 11.81
C PHE A 704 25.69 -26.66 11.37
N PRO A 705 24.83 -27.32 10.56
CA PRO A 705 23.62 -26.71 9.99
C PRO A 705 22.43 -26.53 10.96
N SER A 706 22.57 -26.83 12.26
CA SER A 706 21.44 -26.92 13.19
C SER A 706 21.16 -25.67 14.02
N GLN A 707 21.93 -24.58 13.88
CA GLN A 707 21.74 -23.40 14.71
C GLN A 707 21.90 -22.09 13.90
N TYR A 708 20.78 -21.53 13.44
CA TYR A 708 20.72 -20.16 12.94
C TYR A 708 20.42 -19.23 14.13
N SER A 709 21.44 -18.59 14.69
CA SER A 709 21.28 -17.77 15.90
C SER A 709 20.84 -16.34 15.62
N HIS A 710 20.06 -15.79 16.56
CA HIS A 710 19.65 -14.40 16.63
C HIS A 710 20.82 -13.40 16.57
N GLY A 711 20.69 -12.37 15.74
CA GLY A 711 21.57 -11.21 15.83
C GLY A 711 21.26 -10.38 17.09
N PRO A 712 22.25 -10.02 17.94
CA PRO A 712 22.05 -9.18 19.14
C PRO A 712 21.72 -7.71 18.84
N PHE A 713 21.63 -7.31 17.57
CA PHE A 713 21.44 -5.91 17.19
C PHE A 713 20.06 -5.34 17.61
N SER A 714 19.02 -6.17 17.67
CA SER A 714 17.69 -5.75 18.13
C SER A 714 17.65 -5.46 19.63
N LYS A 715 18.39 -6.23 20.45
CA LYS A 715 18.53 -5.95 21.89
C LYS A 715 19.32 -4.67 22.15
N PHE A 716 20.30 -4.34 21.29
CA PHE A 716 21.12 -3.13 21.42
C PHE A 716 20.41 -1.84 20.99
N LEU A 717 19.52 -1.89 19.99
CA LEU A 717 18.69 -0.73 19.64
C LEU A 717 17.59 -0.44 20.67
N ALA A 718 17.20 -1.46 21.46
CA ALA A 718 16.17 -1.34 22.49
C ALA A 718 16.72 -0.90 23.86
N SER A 719 18.02 -1.09 24.12
CA SER A 719 18.74 -0.63 25.32
C SER A 719 19.36 0.75 25.11
#